data_AF-A0A856MQC0-F1
#
_entry.id   AF-A0A856MQC0-F1
#
_cell.length_a   1.000
_cell.length_b   1.000
_cell.length_c   1.000
_cell.angle_alpha   90.00
_cell.angle_beta   90.00
_cell.angle_gamma   90.00
#
_symmetry.space_group_name_H-M   'P 1'
#
loop_
_entity.id
_entity.type
_entity.pdbx_description
1 polymer ?
#
loop_
_entity_poly.entity_id
_entity_poly.type
_entity_poly.pdbx_seq_one_letter_code
_entity_poly.pdbx_strand_id
1 'polypeptide(L)'
;MGKRKHPPISIHQTLDGTLQVNWSENYNHEFVCLLCNRGRLSHFYYDKTTLCQIQLSCEACHKSTPLSCQLRKSPPISIHQTLDGILQVNWQTDYAGEFICPNCNQGKINNFHHSQKPICKLRLKCDSCSQITNLTCEVPQHPPISIHQTLNGTLQVNWKTDYAGEFICPHCHQGQLNRFSYSKGSVCKLRLGCDFCHQVTYLTGKFKHLPISIHQTLQGTLSVNWAEQYVGEFICPQCNQGQISKFHYDDGLSCQLKLGCNSCSLKTLLCCQVPPQFHSYRQHLVCPNPLCHQIGPDGQKGWIYETFGTSSSQSNCRCYFCHINFHPNATSYGSWVGYQQQETLLNFCFDDDVWDFRHFIKNPPVKILNFKSIKPEWFRVLVKQYLYSLLKSGRYSASAKPMNSLVTLRQFSQILKQHHVHQLPDIKRELILTFLDLNQSNCNRTIREKLYILKDFFDFLGLESQSLVRHRDIPKQTIQDVDWLDEITRQGIKQHLDKIPAPVARHYLVQEYTAARPADICQMAFDCLVEENGQWYIKFYQHKVERWHRLPASREIRRVIEQQQQWIRKTLGSDYSYLFCHFRSIKQSSYPSFSSIKPLPKPPQVTADENSMVRLIRLLIEQEDIRDSNGIRPYFTGKITRASRLQEVRAKHGMEAAQLYADHLSSETTFQHYAPPTREQVAAVDLPFQELLLNSQNRFLPLH
;
A
#
# COMPACT_ATOMS: atom_id res chain seq x y z
N MET A 1 -13.10 7.97 -71.01
CA MET A 1 -12.24 7.50 -69.91
C MET A 1 -13.11 7.27 -68.68
N GLY A 2 -13.26 6.00 -68.29
CA GLY A 2 -14.28 5.53 -67.35
C GLY A 2 -14.09 6.06 -65.94
N LYS A 3 -15.07 6.84 -65.46
CA LYS A 3 -15.19 7.14 -64.02
C LYS A 3 -15.57 5.84 -63.32
N ARG A 4 -14.68 5.31 -62.47
CA ARG A 4 -14.95 4.16 -61.60
C ARG A 4 -16.23 4.45 -60.80
N LYS A 5 -17.34 3.80 -61.17
CA LYS A 5 -18.58 3.81 -60.39
C LYS A 5 -18.27 3.04 -59.11
N HIS A 6 -18.20 3.74 -57.97
CA HIS A 6 -18.18 3.03 -56.69
C HIS A 6 -19.53 2.31 -56.56
N PRO A 7 -19.57 0.98 -56.38
CA PRO A 7 -20.82 0.28 -56.16
C PRO A 7 -21.47 0.82 -54.86
N PRO A 8 -22.80 0.95 -54.81
CA PRO A 8 -23.52 1.43 -53.64
C PRO A 8 -23.48 0.33 -52.57
N ILE A 9 -22.36 0.23 -51.87
CA ILE A 9 -22.12 -0.75 -50.81
C ILE A 9 -22.26 -0.05 -49.47
N SER A 10 -23.12 -0.56 -48.58
CA SER A 10 -23.16 -0.15 -47.18
C SER A 10 -22.42 -1.16 -46.30
N ILE A 11 -21.72 -0.65 -45.29
CA ILE A 11 -20.96 -1.44 -44.33
C ILE A 11 -21.65 -1.32 -42.97
N HIS A 12 -22.09 -2.44 -42.41
CA HIS A 12 -22.78 -2.51 -41.13
C HIS A 12 -21.95 -3.31 -40.12
N GLN A 13 -21.72 -2.74 -38.94
CA GLN A 13 -21.10 -3.46 -37.83
C GLN A 13 -22.17 -4.34 -37.15
N THR A 14 -21.87 -5.62 -36.98
CA THR A 14 -22.73 -6.61 -36.33
C THR A 14 -21.95 -7.37 -35.24
N LEU A 15 -22.65 -8.10 -34.37
CA LEU A 15 -22.04 -8.81 -33.23
C LEU A 15 -20.97 -9.84 -33.64
N ASP A 16 -21.02 -10.35 -34.89
CA ASP A 16 -20.07 -11.35 -35.43
C ASP A 16 -19.07 -10.76 -36.45
N GLY A 17 -18.97 -9.43 -36.54
CA GLY A 17 -18.06 -8.74 -37.44
C GLY A 17 -18.75 -7.76 -38.39
N THR A 18 -18.08 -7.39 -39.47
CA THR A 18 -18.55 -6.33 -40.37
C THR A 18 -19.20 -6.91 -41.64
N LEU A 19 -20.49 -6.61 -41.87
CA LEU A 19 -21.25 -7.04 -43.06
C LEU A 19 -21.24 -5.94 -44.13
N GLN A 20 -20.86 -6.28 -45.37
CA GLN A 20 -20.98 -5.38 -46.53
C GLN A 20 -22.16 -5.81 -47.43
N VAL A 21 -23.02 -4.88 -47.82
CA VAL A 21 -24.20 -5.14 -48.67
C VAL A 21 -24.12 -4.30 -49.94
N ASN A 22 -24.17 -4.93 -51.13
CA ASN A 22 -24.18 -4.25 -52.43
C ASN A 22 -25.60 -4.07 -52.95
N TRP A 23 -26.17 -2.88 -52.77
CA TRP A 23 -27.59 -2.62 -53.03
C TRP A 23 -27.99 -2.79 -54.49
N SER A 24 -27.09 -2.52 -55.44
CA SER A 24 -27.37 -2.68 -56.87
C SER A 24 -27.36 -4.14 -57.34
N GLU A 25 -26.70 -5.05 -56.61
CA GLU A 25 -26.70 -6.47 -56.95
C GLU A 25 -27.76 -7.22 -56.15
N ASN A 26 -27.88 -6.92 -54.86
CA ASN A 26 -28.71 -7.70 -53.96
C ASN A 26 -30.20 -7.33 -54.01
N TYR A 27 -30.57 -6.10 -54.40
CA TYR A 27 -31.95 -5.59 -54.24
C TYR A 27 -32.51 -4.85 -55.48
N ASN A 28 -31.92 -5.10 -56.66
CA ASN A 28 -32.31 -4.40 -57.89
C ASN A 28 -33.73 -4.77 -58.35
N HIS A 29 -34.59 -3.78 -58.59
CA HIS A 29 -36.01 -3.95 -58.91
C HIS A 29 -36.83 -4.70 -57.84
N GLU A 30 -36.32 -4.87 -56.63
CA GLU A 30 -37.05 -5.56 -55.57
C GLU A 30 -38.17 -4.69 -55.00
N PHE A 31 -37.88 -3.39 -54.86
CA PHE A 31 -38.79 -2.45 -54.22
C PHE A 31 -39.63 -1.68 -55.24
N VAL A 32 -40.95 -1.63 -55.01
CA VAL A 32 -41.87 -0.77 -55.78
C VAL A 32 -41.71 0.68 -55.31
N CYS A 33 -41.67 1.61 -56.24
CA CYS A 33 -41.57 3.04 -55.93
C CYS A 33 -42.84 3.54 -55.25
N LEU A 34 -42.71 3.92 -53.98
CA LEU A 34 -43.81 4.36 -53.14
C LEU A 34 -44.32 5.78 -53.47
N LEU A 35 -43.61 6.50 -54.35
CA LEU A 35 -44.05 7.82 -54.83
C LEU A 35 -45.04 7.73 -55.99
N CYS A 36 -44.97 6.68 -56.81
CA CYS A 36 -45.89 6.50 -57.95
C CYS A 36 -46.68 5.19 -57.92
N ASN A 37 -46.30 4.24 -57.07
CA ASN A 37 -46.87 2.89 -56.95
C ASN A 37 -46.95 2.11 -58.28
N ARG A 38 -46.15 2.49 -59.29
CA ARG A 38 -46.16 1.86 -60.63
C ARG A 38 -44.78 1.39 -61.11
N GLY A 39 -43.71 2.15 -60.86
CA GLY A 39 -42.34 1.77 -61.24
C GLY A 39 -41.59 1.06 -60.12
N ARG A 40 -40.48 0.39 -60.45
CA ARG A 40 -39.58 -0.20 -59.45
C ARG A 40 -38.32 0.65 -59.24
N LEU A 41 -37.70 0.49 -58.08
CA LEU A 41 -36.43 1.12 -57.74
C LEU A 41 -35.29 0.26 -58.29
N SER A 42 -34.60 0.78 -59.29
CA SER A 42 -33.60 0.02 -60.04
C SER A 42 -32.27 0.76 -60.24
N HIS A 43 -32.17 2.00 -59.79
CA HIS A 43 -30.94 2.79 -59.88
C HIS A 43 -30.50 3.30 -58.52
N PHE A 44 -29.31 2.87 -58.10
CA PHE A 44 -28.72 3.15 -56.80
C PHE A 44 -27.42 3.93 -57.02
N TYR A 45 -27.28 5.11 -56.41
CA TYR A 45 -26.08 5.91 -56.58
C TYR A 45 -25.74 6.70 -55.32
N TYR A 46 -24.48 7.12 -55.23
CA TYR A 46 -23.96 7.90 -54.12
C TYR A 46 -24.17 9.39 -54.36
N ASP A 47 -24.80 10.11 -53.42
CA ASP A 47 -24.88 11.58 -53.44
C ASP A 47 -24.02 12.15 -52.32
N LYS A 48 -23.00 12.92 -52.70
CA LYS A 48 -22.01 13.50 -51.77
C LYS A 48 -22.51 14.75 -51.04
N THR A 49 -23.68 15.28 -51.41
CA THR A 49 -24.21 16.56 -50.89
C THR A 49 -25.26 16.39 -49.79
N THR A 50 -25.74 15.17 -49.52
CA THR A 50 -26.73 14.89 -48.48
C THR A 50 -26.19 13.96 -47.39
N LEU A 51 -26.65 14.13 -46.14
CA LEU A 51 -26.19 13.40 -44.95
C LEU A 51 -26.37 11.87 -45.02
N CYS A 52 -27.18 11.37 -45.96
CA CYS A 52 -27.40 9.94 -46.21
C CYS A 52 -26.91 9.62 -47.62
N GLN A 53 -25.83 8.85 -47.71
CA GLN A 53 -25.01 8.87 -48.90
C GLN A 53 -25.49 8.00 -50.07
N ILE A 54 -26.48 7.10 -49.90
CA ILE A 54 -27.05 6.27 -51.00
C ILE A 54 -28.48 6.71 -51.33
N GLN A 55 -28.73 7.00 -52.61
CA GLN A 55 -30.03 7.38 -53.19
C GLN A 55 -30.55 6.26 -54.11
N LEU A 56 -31.86 6.02 -54.09
CA LEU A 56 -32.55 5.11 -55.01
C LEU A 56 -33.49 5.91 -55.90
N SER A 57 -33.42 5.70 -57.22
CA SER A 57 -34.35 6.31 -58.18
C SER A 57 -35.30 5.28 -58.81
N CYS A 58 -36.52 5.74 -59.06
CA CYS A 58 -37.56 4.97 -59.73
C CYS A 58 -37.42 5.08 -61.25
N GLU A 59 -37.53 3.95 -61.95
CA GLU A 59 -37.48 3.93 -63.41
C GLU A 59 -38.70 4.56 -64.09
N ALA A 60 -39.87 4.56 -63.45
CA ALA A 60 -41.10 5.06 -64.07
C ALA A 60 -41.38 6.54 -63.82
N CYS A 61 -40.97 7.07 -62.66
CA CYS A 61 -41.22 8.48 -62.31
C CYS A 61 -39.94 9.30 -62.12
N HIS A 62 -38.76 8.67 -62.23
CA HIS A 62 -37.44 9.28 -62.14
C HIS A 62 -37.14 10.08 -60.85
N LYS A 63 -37.99 9.96 -59.83
CA LYS A 63 -37.77 10.58 -58.53
C LYS A 63 -36.81 9.73 -57.68
N SER A 64 -35.86 10.39 -57.03
CA SER A 64 -34.89 9.77 -56.11
C SER A 64 -35.34 9.91 -54.66
N THR A 65 -35.11 8.88 -53.85
CA THR A 65 -35.32 8.90 -52.39
C THR A 65 -34.07 8.36 -51.68
N PRO A 66 -33.68 8.92 -50.53
CA PRO A 66 -32.56 8.39 -49.75
C PRO A 66 -32.91 7.02 -49.16
N LEU A 67 -31.93 6.11 -49.09
CA LEU A 67 -32.02 4.78 -48.45
C LEU A 67 -32.17 4.85 -46.90
N SER A 68 -32.66 5.96 -46.37
CA SER A 68 -32.97 6.14 -44.96
C SER A 68 -34.44 6.51 -44.70
N CYS A 69 -35.30 6.47 -45.72
CA CYS A 69 -36.72 6.79 -45.56
C CYS A 69 -37.57 5.55 -45.30
N GLN A 70 -37.90 5.31 -44.02
CA GLN A 70 -38.91 4.36 -43.56
C GLN A 70 -40.28 4.64 -44.22
N LEU A 71 -40.83 3.68 -44.97
CA LEU A 71 -42.20 3.76 -45.51
C LEU A 71 -43.06 2.55 -45.13
N ARG A 72 -43.88 2.81 -44.11
CA ARG A 72 -45.19 2.26 -43.67
C ARG A 72 -45.88 1.15 -44.51
N LYS A 73 -45.96 -0.05 -43.92
CA LYS A 73 -47.19 -0.71 -43.42
C LYS A 73 -46.77 -1.99 -42.68
N SER A 74 -46.24 -1.82 -41.47
CA SER A 74 -45.87 -2.93 -40.59
C SER A 74 -47.14 -3.65 -40.12
N PRO A 75 -47.18 -4.99 -40.08
CA PRO A 75 -48.22 -5.70 -39.32
C PRO A 75 -48.18 -5.22 -37.87
N PRO A 76 -49.28 -5.33 -37.09
CA PRO A 76 -49.33 -4.86 -35.70
C PRO A 76 -48.49 -5.78 -34.80
N ILE A 77 -47.17 -5.73 -34.98
CA ILE A 77 -46.18 -6.51 -34.26
C ILE A 77 -45.50 -5.58 -33.27
N SER A 78 -45.56 -5.93 -31.98
CA SER A 78 -44.78 -5.26 -30.95
C SER A 78 -43.51 -6.05 -30.67
N ILE A 79 -42.40 -5.33 -30.54
CA ILE A 79 -41.09 -5.91 -30.23
C ILE A 79 -40.70 -5.48 -28.81
N HIS A 80 -40.43 -6.44 -27.94
CA HIS A 80 -40.07 -6.21 -26.54
C HIS A 80 -38.69 -6.80 -26.27
N GLN A 81 -37.83 -6.06 -25.56
CA GLN A 81 -36.57 -6.60 -25.07
C GLN A 81 -36.79 -7.28 -23.72
N THR A 82 -36.27 -8.49 -23.60
CA THR A 82 -36.28 -9.29 -22.38
C THR A 82 -34.85 -9.71 -22.03
N LEU A 83 -34.64 -10.21 -20.81
CA LEU A 83 -33.32 -10.63 -20.33
C LEU A 83 -32.68 -11.74 -21.19
N ASP A 84 -33.48 -12.50 -21.95
CA ASP A 84 -33.03 -13.62 -22.80
C ASP A 84 -33.09 -13.33 -24.31
N GLY A 85 -33.34 -12.08 -24.71
CA GLY A 85 -33.37 -11.65 -26.11
C GLY A 85 -34.61 -10.83 -26.49
N ILE A 86 -34.87 -10.75 -27.79
CA ILE A 86 -35.95 -9.90 -28.35
C ILE A 86 -37.18 -10.75 -28.68
N LEU A 87 -38.31 -10.47 -28.01
CA LEU A 87 -39.61 -11.11 -28.26
C LEU A 87 -40.45 -10.27 -29.24
N GLN A 88 -40.96 -10.87 -30.31
CA GLN A 88 -41.89 -10.23 -31.24
C GLN A 88 -43.29 -10.86 -31.09
N VAL A 89 -44.32 -10.02 -30.93
CA VAL A 89 -45.71 -10.45 -30.72
C VAL A 89 -46.59 -9.85 -31.81
N ASN A 90 -47.33 -10.67 -32.55
CA ASN A 90 -48.23 -10.24 -33.62
C ASN A 90 -49.68 -10.20 -33.12
N TRP A 91 -50.16 -9.02 -32.76
CA TRP A 91 -51.44 -8.83 -32.08
C TRP A 91 -52.64 -9.28 -32.91
N GLN A 92 -52.52 -9.35 -34.24
CA GLN A 92 -53.61 -9.74 -35.11
C GLN A 92 -53.72 -11.26 -35.29
N THR A 93 -52.66 -12.01 -35.06
CA THR A 93 -52.70 -13.49 -35.07
C THR A 93 -52.81 -14.07 -33.67
N ASP A 94 -52.15 -13.43 -32.70
CA ASP A 94 -51.92 -14.05 -31.39
C ASP A 94 -53.02 -13.73 -30.38
N TYR A 95 -53.83 -12.67 -30.61
CA TYR A 95 -54.81 -12.17 -29.63
C TYR A 95 -56.14 -11.65 -30.24
N ALA A 96 -56.42 -11.94 -31.50
CA ALA A 96 -57.66 -11.49 -32.15
C ALA A 96 -58.89 -12.15 -31.52
N GLY A 97 -59.84 -11.34 -31.01
CA GLY A 97 -61.08 -11.84 -30.42
C GLY A 97 -60.98 -12.32 -28.96
N GLU A 98 -59.81 -12.15 -28.33
CA GLU A 98 -59.60 -12.50 -26.92
C GLU A 98 -60.04 -11.39 -25.96
N PHE A 99 -59.93 -10.13 -26.36
CA PHE A 99 -60.26 -8.99 -25.50
C PHE A 99 -61.67 -8.45 -25.76
N ILE A 100 -62.41 -8.19 -24.69
CA ILE A 100 -63.71 -7.53 -24.70
C ILE A 100 -63.50 -6.00 -24.69
N CYS A 101 -64.27 -5.27 -25.49
CA CYS A 101 -64.13 -3.82 -25.61
C CYS A 101 -64.48 -3.12 -24.29
N PRO A 102 -63.55 -2.37 -23.67
CA PRO A 102 -63.78 -1.73 -22.36
C PRO A 102 -64.80 -0.59 -22.42
N ASN A 103 -65.13 -0.09 -23.61
CA ASN A 103 -66.10 1.01 -23.76
C ASN A 103 -67.55 0.53 -23.85
N CYS A 104 -67.80 -0.71 -24.28
CA CYS A 104 -69.17 -1.23 -24.39
C CYS A 104 -69.38 -2.55 -23.64
N ASN A 105 -68.32 -3.19 -23.15
CA ASN A 105 -68.30 -4.47 -22.43
C ASN A 105 -69.04 -5.64 -23.12
N GLN A 106 -69.38 -5.52 -24.41
CA GLN A 106 -70.13 -6.55 -25.15
C GLN A 106 -69.46 -6.98 -26.46
N GLY A 107 -68.78 -6.06 -27.17
CA GLY A 107 -68.12 -6.37 -28.45
C GLY A 107 -66.68 -6.87 -28.27
N LYS A 108 -66.24 -7.83 -29.10
CA LYS A 108 -64.85 -8.30 -29.14
C LYS A 108 -63.95 -7.38 -29.98
N ILE A 109 -62.65 -7.34 -29.65
CA ILE A 109 -61.65 -6.55 -30.37
C ILE A 109 -60.92 -7.44 -31.37
N ASN A 110 -61.16 -7.20 -32.67
CA ASN A 110 -60.54 -8.00 -33.74
C ASN A 110 -59.66 -7.17 -34.69
N ASN A 111 -59.76 -5.83 -34.65
CA ASN A 111 -59.11 -4.95 -35.62
C ASN A 111 -58.01 -4.09 -34.98
N PHE A 112 -56.77 -4.30 -35.42
CA PHE A 112 -55.55 -3.70 -34.87
C PHE A 112 -54.84 -2.84 -35.93
N HIS A 113 -54.45 -1.62 -35.59
CA HIS A 113 -53.81 -0.68 -36.51
C HIS A 113 -52.60 0.01 -35.88
N HIS A 114 -51.51 0.17 -36.64
CA HIS A 114 -50.32 0.86 -36.14
C HIS A 114 -50.45 2.40 -36.28
N SER A 115 -50.10 3.15 -35.23
CA SER A 115 -50.09 4.62 -35.21
C SER A 115 -48.66 5.17 -35.26
N GLN A 116 -48.43 6.23 -36.04
CA GLN A 116 -47.11 6.84 -36.22
C GLN A 116 -46.77 7.94 -35.20
N LYS A 117 -47.62 8.17 -34.19
CA LYS A 117 -47.33 9.16 -33.14
C LYS A 117 -46.39 8.56 -32.07
N PRO A 118 -45.52 9.37 -31.42
CA PRO A 118 -44.37 8.85 -30.65
C PRO A 118 -44.73 8.07 -29.38
N ILE A 119 -45.95 8.22 -28.86
CA ILE A 119 -46.28 7.78 -27.50
C ILE A 119 -47.11 6.49 -27.48
N CYS A 120 -47.79 6.10 -28.57
CA CYS A 120 -48.52 4.83 -28.64
C CYS A 120 -48.54 4.29 -30.08
N LYS A 121 -48.00 3.07 -30.25
CA LYS A 121 -47.82 2.44 -31.56
C LYS A 121 -48.98 1.56 -32.03
N LEU A 122 -49.97 1.23 -31.18
CA LEU A 122 -51.09 0.34 -31.56
C LEU A 122 -52.48 0.89 -31.18
N ARG A 123 -53.41 0.87 -32.13
CA ARG A 123 -54.83 1.25 -32.01
C ARG A 123 -55.72 0.03 -32.20
N LEU A 124 -56.74 -0.06 -31.37
CA LEU A 124 -57.74 -1.12 -31.31
C LEU A 124 -59.09 -0.55 -31.70
N LYS A 125 -59.80 -1.17 -32.64
CA LYS A 125 -61.17 -0.81 -32.98
C LYS A 125 -62.12 -1.94 -32.61
N CYS A 126 -63.20 -1.63 -31.90
CA CYS A 126 -64.26 -2.58 -31.61
C CYS A 126 -65.22 -2.68 -32.79
N ASP A 127 -65.60 -3.90 -33.17
CA ASP A 127 -66.49 -4.11 -34.32
C ASP A 127 -67.96 -3.78 -33.98
N SER A 128 -68.37 -3.95 -32.71
CA SER A 128 -69.77 -3.73 -32.29
C SER A 128 -70.12 -2.26 -32.06
N CYS A 129 -69.25 -1.48 -31.42
CA CYS A 129 -69.53 -0.06 -31.13
C CYS A 129 -68.71 0.91 -31.98
N SER A 130 -67.83 0.41 -32.86
CA SER A 130 -66.94 1.19 -33.75
C SER A 130 -65.97 2.15 -33.07
N GLN A 131 -65.92 2.18 -31.72
CA GLN A 131 -65.02 3.04 -30.96
C GLN A 131 -63.56 2.57 -31.08
N ILE A 132 -62.65 3.54 -31.16
CA ILE A 132 -61.21 3.30 -31.28
C ILE A 132 -60.54 3.62 -29.94
N THR A 133 -59.91 2.62 -29.34
CA THR A 133 -59.09 2.74 -28.13
C THR A 133 -57.62 2.53 -28.50
N ASN A 134 -56.70 3.23 -27.87
CA ASN A 134 -55.27 2.92 -28.05
C ASN A 134 -54.90 1.84 -27.02
N LEU A 135 -54.04 0.89 -27.39
CA LEU A 135 -53.21 0.21 -26.39
C LEU A 135 -52.17 1.24 -25.95
N THR A 136 -52.61 2.18 -25.13
CA THR A 136 -51.72 2.78 -24.17
C THR A 136 -51.34 1.61 -23.25
N CYS A 137 -50.06 1.24 -23.20
CA CYS A 137 -49.55 0.89 -21.88
C CYS A 137 -50.02 2.03 -21.01
N GLU A 138 -50.96 1.78 -20.10
CA GLU A 138 -51.14 2.68 -19.00
C GLU A 138 -49.75 2.85 -18.43
N VAL A 139 -49.14 4.01 -18.71
CA VAL A 139 -48.03 4.49 -17.91
C VAL A 139 -48.69 4.58 -16.54
N PRO A 140 -48.33 3.74 -15.56
CA PRO A 140 -48.80 3.95 -14.22
C PRO A 140 -48.49 5.41 -13.91
N GLN A 141 -49.48 6.16 -13.43
CA GLN A 141 -49.25 7.43 -12.75
C GLN A 141 -47.92 7.29 -12.04
N HIS A 142 -46.88 8.02 -12.46
CA HIS A 142 -45.51 7.75 -12.00
C HIS A 142 -45.61 7.52 -10.49
N PRO A 143 -45.40 6.28 -9.98
CA PRO A 143 -45.32 6.10 -8.55
C PRO A 143 -44.26 7.11 -8.12
N PRO A 144 -44.41 7.83 -7.00
CA PRO A 144 -43.47 8.87 -6.63
C PRO A 144 -42.18 8.19 -6.23
N ILE A 145 -41.44 7.75 -7.25
CA ILE A 145 -40.22 7.00 -7.19
C ILE A 145 -39.14 8.00 -7.55
N SER A 146 -38.33 8.33 -6.57
CA SER A 146 -37.08 9.05 -6.83
C SER A 146 -35.97 8.04 -7.03
N ILE A 147 -35.14 8.30 -8.03
CA ILE A 147 -33.96 7.51 -8.32
C ILE A 147 -32.74 8.31 -7.89
N HIS A 148 -31.98 7.79 -6.93
CA HIS A 148 -30.79 8.44 -6.38
C HIS A 148 -29.54 7.63 -6.72
N GLN A 149 -28.48 8.30 -7.13
CA GLN A 149 -27.18 7.67 -7.30
C GLN A 149 -26.45 7.63 -5.96
N THR A 150 -26.00 6.45 -5.56
CA THR A 150 -25.23 6.23 -4.33
C THR A 150 -23.90 5.55 -4.68
N LEU A 151 -22.95 5.54 -3.73
CA LEU A 151 -21.65 4.89 -3.88
C LEU A 151 -21.75 3.38 -4.22
N ASN A 152 -22.89 2.75 -3.93
CA ASN A 152 -23.12 1.31 -4.14
C ASN A 152 -24.12 1.01 -5.28
N GLY A 153 -24.40 1.98 -6.14
CA GLY A 153 -25.34 1.83 -7.27
C GLY A 153 -26.56 2.73 -7.14
N THR A 154 -27.59 2.43 -7.92
CA THR A 154 -28.79 3.26 -8.06
C THR A 154 -29.91 2.80 -7.12
N LEU A 155 -30.31 3.67 -6.18
CA LEU A 155 -31.41 3.42 -5.24
C LEU A 155 -32.72 4.00 -5.79
N GLN A 156 -33.78 3.18 -5.88
CA GLN A 156 -35.13 3.63 -6.19
C GLN A 156 -35.97 3.67 -4.91
N VAL A 157 -36.60 4.81 -4.61
CA VAL A 157 -37.40 5.02 -3.39
C VAL A 157 -38.82 5.44 -3.76
N ASN A 158 -39.85 4.69 -3.35
CA ASN A 158 -41.25 5.00 -3.60
C ASN A 158 -41.89 5.76 -2.42
N TRP A 159 -41.89 7.09 -2.50
CA TRP A 159 -42.35 7.98 -1.43
C TRP A 159 -43.81 7.79 -0.99
N LYS A 160 -44.67 7.20 -1.83
CA LYS A 160 -46.08 6.94 -1.47
C LYS A 160 -46.25 5.68 -0.65
N THR A 161 -45.34 4.71 -0.77
CA THR A 161 -45.40 3.45 -0.01
C THR A 161 -44.40 3.42 1.12
N ASP A 162 -43.22 4.00 0.92
CA ASP A 162 -42.08 3.80 1.81
C ASP A 162 -42.03 4.87 2.92
N TYR A 163 -42.70 6.01 2.73
CA TYR A 163 -42.54 7.21 3.59
C TYR A 163 -43.81 8.05 3.76
N ALA A 164 -44.99 7.54 3.38
CA ALA A 164 -46.24 8.29 3.50
C ALA A 164 -46.60 8.55 4.97
N GLY A 165 -46.81 9.82 5.34
CA GLY A 165 -47.16 10.21 6.72
C GLY A 165 -45.98 10.31 7.69
N GLU A 166 -44.76 9.92 7.29
CA GLU A 166 -43.61 9.93 8.21
C GLU A 166 -43.05 11.34 8.49
N PHE A 167 -43.21 12.27 7.55
CA PHE A 167 -42.62 13.60 7.65
C PHE A 167 -43.64 14.66 8.07
N ILE A 168 -43.36 15.28 9.22
CA ILE A 168 -44.12 16.44 9.71
C ILE A 168 -43.76 17.66 8.85
N CYS A 169 -44.78 18.43 8.46
CA CYS A 169 -44.61 19.61 7.64
C CYS A 169 -43.78 20.68 8.37
N PRO A 170 -42.64 21.12 7.81
CA PRO A 170 -41.76 22.11 8.47
C PRO A 170 -42.37 23.53 8.51
N HIS A 171 -43.48 23.76 7.80
CA HIS A 171 -44.12 25.08 7.76
C HIS A 171 -45.19 25.25 8.84
N CYS A 172 -45.96 24.20 9.14
CA CYS A 172 -47.04 24.28 10.14
C CYS A 172 -46.81 23.40 11.37
N HIS A 173 -45.84 22.48 11.33
CA HIS A 173 -45.52 21.52 12.39
C HIS A 173 -46.70 20.65 12.89
N GLN A 174 -47.85 20.72 12.21
CA GLN A 174 -49.09 20.01 12.56
C GLN A 174 -49.55 19.02 11.49
N GLY A 175 -49.41 19.36 10.21
CA GLY A 175 -49.75 18.47 9.09
C GLY A 175 -48.62 17.56 8.66
N GLN A 176 -48.94 16.52 7.91
CA GLN A 176 -48.00 15.57 7.33
C GLN A 176 -47.84 15.80 5.82
N LEU A 177 -46.65 15.48 5.29
CA LEU A 177 -46.32 15.66 3.87
C LEU A 177 -46.85 14.49 3.02
N ASN A 178 -48.15 14.48 2.78
CA ASN A 178 -48.86 13.33 2.21
C ASN A 178 -49.25 13.50 0.72
N ARG A 179 -49.03 14.68 0.15
CA ARG A 179 -49.40 15.00 -1.25
C ARG A 179 -48.16 15.06 -2.14
N PHE A 180 -48.07 14.15 -3.09
CA PHE A 180 -46.91 14.04 -3.99
C PHE A 180 -47.30 14.46 -5.42
N SER A 181 -46.50 15.32 -6.06
CA SER A 181 -46.73 15.69 -7.47
C SER A 181 -45.42 15.95 -8.21
N TYR A 182 -45.43 15.76 -9.54
CA TYR A 182 -44.26 16.02 -10.39
C TYR A 182 -44.41 17.32 -11.18
N SER A 183 -43.36 18.15 -11.19
CA SER A 183 -43.30 19.39 -11.97
C SER A 183 -42.36 19.23 -13.17
N LYS A 184 -42.85 19.53 -14.38
CA LYS A 184 -42.00 19.66 -15.57
C LYS A 184 -41.32 21.04 -15.54
N GLY A 185 -40.02 21.06 -15.24
CA GLY A 185 -39.19 22.26 -15.35
C GLY A 185 -38.38 22.66 -14.10
N SER A 186 -38.45 21.90 -12.99
CA SER A 186 -37.62 22.12 -11.79
C SER A 186 -36.51 21.08 -11.66
N VAL A 187 -35.37 21.47 -11.06
CA VAL A 187 -34.18 20.62 -10.87
C VAL A 187 -34.50 19.35 -10.06
N CYS A 188 -35.38 19.46 -9.06
CA CYS A 188 -36.02 18.32 -8.43
C CYS A 188 -37.47 18.24 -8.92
N LYS A 189 -37.84 17.10 -9.52
CA LYS A 189 -39.15 16.95 -10.14
C LYS A 189 -40.25 16.65 -9.11
N LEU A 190 -39.93 16.20 -7.89
CA LEU A 190 -40.91 15.81 -6.86
C LEU A 190 -41.24 16.98 -5.91
N ARG A 191 -42.53 17.28 -5.78
CA ARG A 191 -43.14 18.23 -4.84
C ARG A 191 -43.85 17.48 -3.72
N LEU A 192 -43.59 17.88 -2.47
CA LEU A 192 -44.19 17.35 -1.26
C LEU A 192 -45.14 18.41 -0.67
N GLY A 193 -46.44 18.14 -0.65
CA GLY A 193 -47.46 19.04 -0.12
C GLY A 193 -47.98 18.58 1.23
N CYS A 194 -48.17 19.54 2.13
CA CYS A 194 -48.81 19.32 3.43
C CYS A 194 -50.31 19.06 3.26
N ASP A 195 -50.84 18.07 3.97
CA ASP A 195 -52.28 17.80 4.01
C ASP A 195 -53.07 18.84 4.82
N PHE A 196 -52.45 19.45 5.84
CA PHE A 196 -53.08 20.44 6.70
C PHE A 196 -53.00 21.87 6.16
N CYS A 197 -51.78 22.41 5.97
CA CYS A 197 -51.61 23.82 5.57
C CYS A 197 -51.47 24.02 4.05
N HIS A 198 -51.49 22.93 3.28
CA HIS A 198 -51.37 22.91 1.81
C HIS A 198 -50.10 23.55 1.20
N GLN A 199 -49.15 23.97 2.04
CA GLN A 199 -47.84 24.45 1.58
C GLN A 199 -47.01 23.32 0.99
N VAL A 200 -46.22 23.65 -0.03
CA VAL A 200 -45.42 22.69 -0.81
C VAL A 200 -43.94 22.90 -0.56
N THR A 201 -43.21 21.82 -0.30
CA THR A 201 -41.76 21.77 -0.17
C THR A 201 -41.15 20.79 -1.19
N TYR A 202 -39.82 20.82 -1.36
CA TYR A 202 -39.08 19.99 -2.30
C TYR A 202 -37.99 19.23 -1.56
N LEU A 203 -37.70 17.99 -1.99
CA LEU A 203 -36.65 17.16 -1.35
C LEU A 203 -35.24 17.75 -1.45
N THR A 204 -34.99 18.64 -2.41
CA THR A 204 -33.69 19.28 -2.57
C THR A 204 -33.72 20.69 -1.98
N GLY A 205 -33.47 20.81 -0.68
CA GLY A 205 -32.92 22.04 -0.13
C GLY A 205 -31.59 22.35 -0.83
N LYS A 206 -31.54 23.46 -1.58
CA LYS A 206 -30.36 24.14 -2.14
C LYS A 206 -29.18 23.25 -2.59
N PHE A 207 -29.18 22.78 -3.83
CA PHE A 207 -27.91 22.50 -4.52
C PHE A 207 -27.48 23.75 -5.30
N LYS A 208 -26.47 24.47 -4.79
CA LYS A 208 -25.43 24.98 -5.68
C LYS A 208 -24.74 23.73 -6.24
N HIS A 209 -24.55 23.64 -7.55
CA HIS A 209 -23.85 22.53 -8.20
C HIS A 209 -22.63 22.07 -7.36
N LEU A 210 -22.46 20.75 -7.19
CA LEU A 210 -21.31 20.20 -6.47
C LEU A 210 -20.03 20.71 -7.14
N PRO A 211 -19.01 21.14 -6.38
CA PRO A 211 -17.81 21.76 -6.91
C PRO A 211 -16.83 20.69 -7.40
N ILE A 212 -17.30 19.90 -8.36
CA ILE A 212 -16.62 18.73 -8.89
C ILE A 212 -16.06 19.07 -10.28
N SER A 213 -14.79 18.77 -10.52
CA SER A 213 -14.18 18.80 -11.86
C SER A 213 -13.73 17.41 -12.29
N ILE A 214 -13.67 17.21 -13.60
CA ILE A 214 -13.28 15.95 -14.23
C ILE A 214 -11.96 16.18 -14.98
N HIS A 215 -10.93 15.38 -14.69
CA HIS A 215 -9.58 15.51 -15.24
C HIS A 215 -9.13 14.23 -15.94
N GLN A 216 -8.45 14.37 -17.08
CA GLN A 216 -7.79 13.24 -17.75
C GLN A 216 -6.45 12.92 -17.09
N THR A 217 -6.19 11.65 -16.82
CA THR A 217 -4.98 11.12 -16.18
C THR A 217 -4.37 10.01 -17.04
N LEU A 218 -3.14 9.59 -16.75
CA LEU A 218 -2.47 8.52 -17.50
C LEU A 218 -3.20 7.16 -17.48
N GLN A 219 -4.14 6.93 -16.56
CA GLN A 219 -4.88 5.66 -16.45
C GLN A 219 -6.39 5.80 -16.62
N GLY A 220 -6.94 7.00 -16.75
CA GLY A 220 -8.38 7.20 -16.80
C GLY A 220 -8.80 8.61 -16.44
N THR A 221 -10.04 8.76 -16.00
CA THR A 221 -10.65 10.05 -15.69
C THR A 221 -10.85 10.19 -14.18
N LEU A 222 -10.34 11.28 -13.60
CA LEU A 222 -10.38 11.58 -12.16
C LEU A 222 -11.43 12.66 -11.86
N SER A 223 -12.29 12.41 -10.88
CA SER A 223 -13.28 13.37 -10.38
C SER A 223 -12.80 14.00 -9.06
N VAL A 224 -12.69 15.33 -8.99
CA VAL A 224 -12.13 16.08 -7.85
C VAL A 224 -13.17 17.01 -7.26
N ASN A 225 -13.47 16.88 -5.95
CA ASN A 225 -14.37 17.76 -5.22
C ASN A 225 -13.59 18.87 -4.51
N TRP A 226 -13.55 20.06 -5.10
CA TRP A 226 -12.74 21.17 -4.61
C TRP A 226 -13.19 21.75 -3.27
N ALA A 227 -14.47 21.62 -2.92
CA ALA A 227 -14.96 22.09 -1.62
C ALA A 227 -14.62 21.15 -0.46
N GLU A 228 -14.33 19.88 -0.73
CA GLU A 228 -13.90 18.94 0.29
C GLU A 228 -12.38 18.85 0.35
N GLN A 229 -11.73 18.93 -0.80
CA GLN A 229 -10.33 18.56 -0.94
C GLN A 229 -9.38 19.75 -0.93
N TYR A 230 -9.83 20.98 -1.22
CA TYR A 230 -8.95 22.11 -1.52
C TYR A 230 -9.44 23.49 -1.02
N VAL A 231 -10.43 23.54 -0.13
CA VAL A 231 -10.93 24.82 0.38
C VAL A 231 -9.84 25.58 1.11
N GLY A 232 -9.56 26.79 0.66
CA GLY A 232 -8.60 27.67 1.32
C GLY A 232 -7.13 27.36 0.97
N GLU A 233 -6.83 26.30 0.22
CA GLU A 233 -5.44 25.91 -0.03
C GLU A 233 -4.73 26.84 -1.02
N PHE A 234 -5.46 27.39 -1.98
CA PHE A 234 -4.88 28.19 -3.06
C PHE A 234 -5.02 29.68 -2.79
N ILE A 235 -3.88 30.39 -2.85
CA ILE A 235 -3.84 31.84 -2.85
C ILE A 235 -4.43 32.34 -4.17
N CYS A 236 -5.30 33.34 -4.09
CA CYS A 236 -5.92 33.97 -5.23
C CYS A 236 -4.85 34.66 -6.09
N PRO A 237 -4.64 34.23 -7.35
CA PRO A 237 -3.60 34.80 -8.20
C PRO A 237 -3.90 36.26 -8.63
N GLN A 238 -5.15 36.71 -8.44
CA GLN A 238 -5.58 38.05 -8.82
C GLN A 238 -5.28 39.10 -7.74
N CYS A 239 -5.30 38.73 -6.46
CA CYS A 239 -5.05 39.67 -5.37
C CYS A 239 -3.90 39.28 -4.44
N ASN A 240 -3.35 38.07 -4.56
CA ASN A 240 -2.29 37.50 -3.72
C ASN A 240 -2.53 37.57 -2.19
N GLN A 241 -3.73 37.94 -1.76
CA GLN A 241 -4.09 38.16 -0.35
C GLN A 241 -5.27 37.30 0.11
N GLY A 242 -6.14 36.88 -0.82
CA GLY A 242 -7.29 36.02 -0.51
C GLY A 242 -7.06 34.57 -0.89
N GLN A 243 -7.93 33.69 -0.39
CA GLN A 243 -7.93 32.27 -0.71
C GLN A 243 -9.12 31.87 -1.59
N ILE A 244 -8.91 30.87 -2.42
CA ILE A 244 -9.95 30.28 -3.25
C ILE A 244 -10.84 29.38 -2.38
N SER A 245 -12.12 29.72 -2.29
CA SER A 245 -13.09 29.01 -1.44
C SER A 245 -14.54 29.05 -1.94
N LYS A 246 -14.83 29.80 -3.00
CA LYS A 246 -16.15 29.88 -3.62
C LYS A 246 -16.16 29.12 -4.95
N PHE A 247 -17.25 28.47 -5.28
CA PHE A 247 -17.36 27.63 -6.47
C PHE A 247 -18.61 28.00 -7.27
N HIS A 248 -18.46 28.13 -8.59
CA HIS A 248 -19.51 28.53 -9.51
C HIS A 248 -19.46 27.64 -10.74
N TYR A 249 -20.62 27.19 -11.23
CA TYR A 249 -20.71 26.33 -12.40
C TYR A 249 -21.17 27.15 -13.62
N ASP A 250 -20.62 26.86 -14.80
CA ASP A 250 -20.93 27.57 -16.05
C ASP A 250 -21.07 26.58 -17.22
N ASP A 251 -22.26 26.54 -17.83
CA ASP A 251 -22.67 25.55 -18.84
C ASP A 251 -22.04 25.77 -20.24
N GLY A 252 -21.17 26.78 -20.41
CA GLY A 252 -20.63 27.18 -21.72
C GLY A 252 -19.15 26.88 -21.99
N LEU A 253 -18.40 26.21 -21.10
CA LEU A 253 -16.94 26.07 -21.22
C LEU A 253 -16.47 24.60 -21.05
N SER A 254 -15.29 24.27 -21.61
CA SER A 254 -14.67 22.94 -21.52
C SER A 254 -14.34 22.50 -20.08
N CYS A 255 -14.21 23.47 -19.17
CA CYS A 255 -14.15 23.26 -17.73
C CYS A 255 -15.31 24.01 -17.09
N GLN A 256 -16.31 23.28 -16.63
CA GLN A 256 -17.59 23.84 -16.16
C GLN A 256 -17.49 24.47 -14.75
N LEU A 257 -16.30 24.53 -14.14
CA LEU A 257 -16.09 25.00 -12.76
C LEU A 257 -15.22 26.28 -12.71
N LYS A 258 -15.82 27.37 -12.18
CA LYS A 258 -15.18 28.65 -11.83
C LYS A 258 -14.91 28.72 -10.33
N LEU A 259 -13.70 29.12 -9.98
CA LEU A 259 -13.23 29.27 -8.61
C LEU A 259 -13.25 30.76 -8.20
N GLY A 260 -13.74 31.07 -7.01
CA GLY A 260 -13.89 32.43 -6.51
C GLY A 260 -13.07 32.68 -5.24
N CYS A 261 -12.46 33.85 -5.19
CA CYS A 261 -11.71 34.33 -4.03
C CYS A 261 -12.66 34.78 -2.89
N ASN A 262 -12.29 34.50 -1.64
CA ASN A 262 -13.01 35.04 -0.48
C ASN A 262 -12.79 36.54 -0.30
N SER A 263 -11.59 37.06 -0.54
CA SER A 263 -11.24 38.47 -0.29
C SER A 263 -11.66 39.42 -1.41
N CYS A 264 -11.20 39.19 -2.65
CA CYS A 264 -11.50 40.11 -3.76
C CYS A 264 -12.76 39.74 -4.56
N SER A 265 -13.39 38.61 -4.27
CA SER A 265 -14.58 38.08 -4.98
C SER A 265 -14.44 37.90 -6.50
N LEU A 266 -13.25 38.13 -7.06
CA LEU A 266 -12.94 37.82 -8.45
C LEU A 266 -13.00 36.31 -8.67
N LYS A 267 -13.55 35.94 -9.84
CA LYS A 267 -13.67 34.55 -10.28
C LYS A 267 -12.56 34.26 -11.27
N THR A 268 -11.84 33.18 -11.05
CA THR A 268 -10.91 32.62 -12.04
C THR A 268 -11.50 31.32 -12.59
N LEU A 269 -11.26 31.07 -13.87
CA LEU A 269 -11.45 29.73 -14.41
C LEU A 269 -10.27 28.86 -13.95
N LEU A 270 -10.48 27.54 -13.88
CA LEU A 270 -9.40 26.56 -14.01
C LEU A 270 -8.88 26.58 -15.47
N CYS A 271 -8.52 27.76 -15.98
CA CYS A 271 -7.75 27.88 -17.20
C CYS A 271 -6.28 27.76 -16.82
N CYS A 272 -5.60 26.82 -17.46
CA CYS A 272 -4.15 26.63 -17.46
C CYS A 272 -3.61 25.66 -16.39
N GLN A 273 -3.05 24.56 -16.91
CA GLN A 273 -2.18 23.60 -16.23
C GLN A 273 -2.85 22.89 -15.05
N VAL A 274 -3.54 21.78 -15.36
CA VAL A 274 -3.84 20.72 -14.40
C VAL A 274 -2.59 20.51 -13.54
N PRO A 275 -2.63 20.71 -12.20
CA PRO A 275 -1.42 20.58 -11.40
C PRO A 275 -0.73 19.26 -11.70
N PRO A 276 0.61 19.21 -11.86
CA PRO A 276 1.30 18.05 -12.43
C PRO A 276 0.90 16.71 -11.79
N GLN A 277 0.62 16.74 -10.48
CA GLN A 277 0.12 15.63 -9.66
C GLN A 277 -1.20 15.00 -10.12
N PHE A 278 -2.07 15.71 -10.83
CA PHE A 278 -3.33 15.15 -11.34
C PHE A 278 -3.11 14.45 -12.69
N HIS A 279 -2.30 15.01 -13.60
CA HIS A 279 -1.94 14.33 -14.85
C HIS A 279 -1.20 13.01 -14.56
N SER A 280 -0.32 13.04 -13.56
CA SER A 280 0.48 11.89 -13.15
C SER A 280 -0.18 10.98 -12.11
N TYR A 281 -1.46 11.16 -11.84
CA TYR A 281 -2.21 10.33 -10.90
C TYR A 281 -2.25 8.85 -11.32
N ARG A 282 -2.16 7.95 -10.34
CA ARG A 282 -2.16 6.50 -10.53
C ARG A 282 -3.29 5.83 -9.75
N GLN A 283 -4.47 5.69 -10.38
CA GLN A 283 -5.67 5.09 -9.76
C GLN A 283 -5.50 3.63 -9.28
N HIS A 284 -4.58 2.86 -9.87
CA HIS A 284 -4.36 1.45 -9.51
C HIS A 284 -3.38 1.27 -8.35
N LEU A 285 -2.75 2.36 -7.88
CA LEU A 285 -1.77 2.30 -6.80
C LEU A 285 -2.38 2.78 -5.49
N VAL A 286 -2.09 2.03 -4.43
CA VAL A 286 -2.42 2.40 -3.06
C VAL A 286 -1.18 2.92 -2.33
N CYS A 287 -1.39 3.76 -1.34
CA CYS A 287 -0.32 4.22 -0.47
C CYS A 287 0.23 3.05 0.34
N PRO A 288 1.53 2.74 0.21
CA PRO A 288 2.11 1.61 0.92
C PRO A 288 2.42 1.95 2.39
N ASN A 289 2.13 3.18 2.84
CA ASN A 289 2.17 3.53 4.25
C ASN A 289 0.96 2.93 4.97
N PRO A 290 1.13 1.96 5.89
CA PRO A 290 0.02 1.33 6.59
C PRO A 290 -0.77 2.34 7.43
N LEU A 291 -0.12 3.41 7.91
CA LEU A 291 -0.72 4.48 8.72
C LEU A 291 -1.44 5.57 7.88
N CYS A 292 -1.41 5.46 6.55
CA CYS A 292 -2.16 6.38 5.70
C CYS A 292 -3.60 5.88 5.59
N HIS A 293 -4.51 6.38 6.44
CA HIS A 293 -5.92 5.98 6.44
C HIS A 293 -6.81 6.83 5.51
N GLN A 294 -6.24 7.88 4.91
CA GLN A 294 -6.99 8.76 4.03
C GLN A 294 -7.28 8.08 2.69
N ILE A 295 -8.49 8.27 2.21
CA ILE A 295 -9.01 7.65 0.99
C ILE A 295 -8.89 8.66 -0.15
N GLY A 296 -8.28 8.22 -1.25
CA GLY A 296 -8.16 8.99 -2.48
C GLY A 296 -9.51 9.15 -3.19
N PRO A 297 -9.57 9.98 -4.26
CA PRO A 297 -10.82 10.32 -4.93
C PRO A 297 -11.61 9.11 -5.46
N ASP A 298 -10.93 8.02 -5.82
CA ASP A 298 -11.56 6.80 -6.36
C ASP A 298 -11.77 5.70 -5.31
N GLY A 299 -11.75 6.03 -4.01
CA GLY A 299 -11.93 5.05 -2.94
C GLY A 299 -10.67 4.25 -2.57
N GLN A 300 -9.56 4.43 -3.29
CA GLN A 300 -8.30 3.76 -3.00
C GLN A 300 -7.60 4.33 -1.76
N LYS A 301 -6.82 3.52 -1.05
CA LYS A 301 -6.02 3.99 0.09
C LYS A 301 -4.95 4.96 -0.40
N GLY A 302 -5.01 6.21 0.03
CA GLY A 302 -4.09 7.27 -0.37
C GLY A 302 -4.37 7.88 -1.73
N TRP A 303 -3.72 9.01 -2.02
CA TRP A 303 -3.79 9.69 -3.32
C TRP A 303 -2.40 9.70 -3.95
N ILE A 304 -2.18 8.86 -4.97
CA ILE A 304 -0.85 8.56 -5.51
C ILE A 304 -0.63 9.23 -6.86
N TYR A 305 0.51 9.92 -7.00
CA TYR A 305 0.92 10.56 -8.25
C TYR A 305 2.39 10.32 -8.57
N GLU A 306 2.74 10.28 -9.84
CA GLU A 306 4.12 10.13 -10.32
C GLU A 306 4.88 11.44 -10.15
N THR A 307 6.13 11.34 -9.69
CA THR A 307 7.08 12.44 -9.61
C THR A 307 8.18 12.22 -10.62
N PHE A 308 8.32 13.12 -11.60
CA PHE A 308 9.41 13.08 -12.57
C PHE A 308 10.68 13.67 -11.94
N GLY A 309 11.62 12.80 -11.56
CA GLY A 309 12.98 13.20 -11.18
C GLY A 309 13.88 13.24 -12.42
N THR A 310 14.72 14.27 -12.52
CA THR A 310 15.57 14.58 -13.69
C THR A 310 16.72 13.58 -13.96
N SER A 311 16.82 12.45 -13.26
CA SER A 311 18.03 11.61 -13.35
C SER A 311 17.85 10.09 -13.15
N SER A 312 16.63 9.54 -13.12
CA SER A 312 16.45 8.08 -13.05
C SER A 312 15.37 7.60 -14.00
N SER A 313 15.69 6.58 -14.81
CA SER A 313 14.81 5.85 -15.74
C SER A 313 13.67 5.06 -15.06
N GLN A 314 13.39 5.34 -13.79
CA GLN A 314 12.41 4.65 -12.95
C GLN A 314 11.42 5.66 -12.37
N SER A 315 10.14 5.43 -12.63
CA SER A 315 9.02 6.24 -12.16
C SER A 315 8.88 6.17 -10.64
N ASN A 316 9.22 7.25 -9.94
CA ASN A 316 8.91 7.39 -8.52
C ASN A 316 7.49 7.91 -8.32
N CYS A 317 6.80 7.43 -7.29
CA CYS A 317 5.46 7.85 -6.90
C CYS A 317 5.49 8.55 -5.53
N ARG A 318 4.56 9.48 -5.32
CA ARG A 318 4.36 10.16 -4.05
C ARG A 318 2.89 10.08 -3.63
N CYS A 319 2.65 9.82 -2.34
CA CYS A 319 1.32 9.95 -1.75
C CYS A 319 1.08 11.42 -1.37
N TYR A 320 -0.04 12.02 -1.77
CA TYR A 320 -0.40 13.40 -1.43
C TYR A 320 -0.63 13.55 0.07
N PHE A 321 -1.46 12.72 0.70
CA PHE A 321 -1.83 12.86 2.11
C PHE A 321 -0.68 12.68 3.08
N CYS A 322 0.10 11.60 2.90
CA CYS A 322 1.20 11.29 3.81
C CYS A 322 2.56 11.62 3.21
N HIS A 323 2.63 12.34 2.08
CA HIS A 323 3.85 12.83 1.43
C HIS A 323 4.96 11.79 1.20
N ILE A 324 4.61 10.51 1.17
CA ILE A 324 5.60 9.42 1.14
C ILE A 324 6.02 9.16 -0.28
N ASN A 325 7.34 9.09 -0.52
CA ASN A 325 7.89 8.71 -1.81
C ASN A 325 8.16 7.21 -1.82
N PHE A 326 7.79 6.54 -2.90
CA PHE A 326 8.04 5.12 -3.09
C PHE A 326 8.08 4.78 -4.58
N HIS A 327 8.75 3.66 -4.90
CA HIS A 327 8.74 3.12 -6.25
C HIS A 327 7.74 1.96 -6.31
N PRO A 328 6.75 1.99 -7.23
CA PRO A 328 5.63 1.04 -7.26
C PRO A 328 6.07 -0.39 -7.58
N ASN A 329 7.17 -0.56 -8.31
CA ASN A 329 7.71 -1.87 -8.67
C ASN A 329 8.96 -2.22 -7.88
N ALA A 330 9.19 -1.58 -6.73
CA ALA A 330 10.37 -1.87 -5.94
C ALA A 330 10.28 -3.27 -5.34
N THR A 331 11.26 -4.11 -5.66
CA THR A 331 11.43 -5.45 -5.09
C THR A 331 12.34 -5.45 -3.86
N SER A 332 13.01 -4.33 -3.59
CA SER A 332 13.93 -4.21 -2.46
C SER A 332 13.17 -4.18 -1.13
N TYR A 333 13.67 -4.94 -0.16
CA TYR A 333 13.09 -5.06 1.18
C TYR A 333 13.01 -3.70 1.93
N GLY A 334 13.97 -2.80 1.65
CA GLY A 334 13.99 -1.44 2.18
C GLY A 334 12.93 -0.50 1.60
N SER A 335 12.25 -0.87 0.52
CA SER A 335 11.17 -0.07 -0.08
C SER A 335 9.84 -0.31 0.60
N TRP A 336 8.89 0.63 0.44
CA TRP A 336 7.56 0.47 1.02
C TRP A 336 6.78 -0.68 0.37
N VAL A 337 6.93 -0.85 -0.95
CA VAL A 337 6.18 -1.81 -1.76
C VAL A 337 6.82 -3.21 -1.72
N GLY A 338 8.14 -3.32 -1.85
CA GLY A 338 8.85 -4.61 -1.84
C GLY A 338 8.73 -5.35 -0.52
N TYR A 339 8.52 -4.63 0.58
CA TYR A 339 8.21 -5.25 1.87
C TYR A 339 6.84 -5.96 1.88
N GLN A 340 5.81 -5.32 1.29
CA GLN A 340 4.44 -5.86 1.26
C GLN A 340 4.28 -7.02 0.27
N GLN A 341 4.95 -6.96 -0.88
CA GLN A 341 4.86 -8.00 -1.91
C GLN A 341 5.47 -9.36 -1.50
N GLN A 342 6.33 -9.39 -0.48
CA GLN A 342 7.07 -10.59 -0.04
C GLN A 342 6.39 -11.34 1.13
N GLU A 343 5.11 -11.12 1.42
CA GLU A 343 4.42 -11.83 2.51
C GLU A 343 3.92 -13.22 2.11
N THR A 344 3.67 -13.50 0.83
CA THR A 344 3.31 -14.85 0.37
C THR A 344 4.47 -15.83 0.57
N LEU A 345 4.24 -16.90 1.34
CA LEU A 345 5.16 -18.01 1.54
C LEU A 345 4.75 -19.15 0.59
N LEU A 346 5.59 -19.43 -0.41
CA LEU A 346 5.39 -20.57 -1.31
C LEU A 346 5.67 -21.88 -0.58
N ASN A 347 5.26 -23.04 -1.12
CA ASN A 347 5.58 -24.34 -0.52
C ASN A 347 7.09 -24.63 -0.57
N PHE A 348 7.62 -25.28 0.46
CA PHE A 348 9.03 -25.66 0.51
C PHE A 348 9.32 -26.85 -0.41
N CYS A 349 10.36 -26.73 -1.24
CA CYS A 349 10.92 -27.81 -2.05
C CYS A 349 12.43 -27.94 -1.76
N PHE A 350 12.88 -29.13 -1.36
CA PHE A 350 14.30 -29.35 -1.06
C PHE A 350 15.18 -29.20 -2.30
N ASP A 351 14.70 -29.61 -3.47
CA ASP A 351 15.47 -29.61 -4.72
C ASP A 351 15.74 -28.20 -5.25
N ASP A 352 14.98 -27.20 -4.80
CA ASP A 352 15.19 -25.81 -5.17
C ASP A 352 16.55 -25.28 -4.68
N ASP A 353 17.18 -24.43 -5.49
CA ASP A 353 18.42 -23.73 -5.13
C ASP A 353 18.18 -22.42 -4.37
N VAL A 354 16.91 -22.10 -4.09
CA VAL A 354 16.49 -20.90 -3.37
C VAL A 354 15.47 -21.31 -2.32
N TRP A 355 15.85 -21.26 -1.05
CA TRP A 355 14.96 -21.63 0.06
C TRP A 355 14.47 -20.39 0.79
N ASP A 356 13.17 -20.34 1.10
CA ASP A 356 12.63 -19.34 2.01
C ASP A 356 12.86 -19.75 3.47
N PHE A 357 13.57 -18.91 4.20
CA PHE A 357 13.98 -19.14 5.58
C PHE A 357 12.80 -19.17 6.55
N ARG A 358 11.65 -18.59 6.16
CA ARG A 358 10.41 -18.60 6.94
C ARG A 358 9.81 -19.99 7.11
N HIS A 359 10.23 -20.98 6.31
CA HIS A 359 9.86 -22.39 6.51
C HIS A 359 10.47 -23.02 7.75
N PHE A 360 11.60 -22.48 8.24
CA PHE A 360 12.38 -23.09 9.31
C PHE A 360 12.41 -22.23 10.58
N ILE A 361 12.37 -20.91 10.42
CA ILE A 361 12.52 -19.95 11.52
C ILE A 361 11.39 -18.93 11.46
N LYS A 362 10.78 -18.63 12.60
CA LYS A 362 9.76 -17.58 12.72
C LYS A 362 10.43 -16.20 12.63
N ASN A 363 9.97 -15.37 11.70
CA ASN A 363 10.45 -14.00 11.49
C ASN A 363 11.98 -13.86 11.29
N PRO A 364 12.58 -14.54 10.31
CA PRO A 364 14.02 -14.48 10.11
C PRO A 364 14.45 -13.10 9.57
N PRO A 365 15.62 -12.58 9.97
CA PRO A 365 16.14 -11.31 9.45
C PRO A 365 16.53 -11.40 7.96
N VAL A 366 16.85 -12.60 7.47
CA VAL A 366 17.07 -12.91 6.06
C VAL A 366 16.00 -13.90 5.62
N LYS A 367 15.23 -13.55 4.59
CA LYS A 367 14.14 -14.40 4.11
C LYS A 367 14.61 -15.51 3.16
N ILE A 368 15.79 -15.43 2.56
CA ILE A 368 16.19 -16.34 1.46
C ILE A 368 17.60 -16.90 1.66
N LEU A 369 17.75 -18.21 1.49
CA LEU A 369 19.03 -18.88 1.24
C LEU A 369 19.18 -19.18 -0.25
N ASN A 370 20.33 -18.84 -0.83
CA ASN A 370 20.61 -19.06 -2.24
C ASN A 370 21.87 -19.92 -2.43
N PHE A 371 21.70 -21.07 -3.09
CA PHE A 371 22.72 -22.09 -3.32
C PHE A 371 23.30 -22.05 -4.74
N LYS A 372 22.73 -21.26 -5.67
CA LYS A 372 23.11 -21.23 -7.09
C LYS A 372 24.60 -20.99 -7.33
N SER A 373 25.23 -20.16 -6.49
CA SER A 373 26.64 -19.82 -6.60
C SER A 373 27.59 -20.90 -6.06
N ILE A 374 27.07 -21.95 -5.42
CA ILE A 374 27.88 -23.07 -4.91
C ILE A 374 28.10 -24.04 -6.06
N LYS A 375 29.37 -24.31 -6.35
CA LYS A 375 29.85 -25.28 -7.35
C LYS A 375 31.06 -26.00 -6.76
N PRO A 376 31.33 -27.27 -7.09
CA PRO A 376 30.61 -28.14 -8.04
C PRO A 376 29.24 -28.64 -7.53
N GLU A 377 28.45 -29.28 -8.41
CA GLU A 377 27.06 -29.65 -8.11
C GLU A 377 26.94 -30.67 -6.98
N TRP A 378 27.80 -31.68 -6.96
CA TRP A 378 27.84 -32.67 -5.87
C TRP A 378 28.04 -32.00 -4.52
N PHE A 379 28.90 -30.96 -4.45
CA PHE A 379 29.17 -30.24 -3.22
C PHE A 379 27.97 -29.41 -2.78
N ARG A 380 27.24 -28.81 -3.73
CA ARG A 380 25.99 -28.07 -3.43
C ARG A 380 24.97 -28.97 -2.74
N VAL A 381 24.78 -30.18 -3.23
CA VAL A 381 23.85 -31.15 -2.63
C VAL A 381 24.23 -31.44 -1.18
N LEU A 382 25.52 -31.68 -0.90
CA LEU A 382 26.02 -31.90 0.46
C LEU A 382 25.82 -30.67 1.37
N VAL A 383 26.07 -29.46 0.86
CA VAL A 383 25.81 -28.21 1.61
C VAL A 383 24.33 -28.06 1.93
N LYS A 384 23.43 -28.37 0.97
CA LYS A 384 21.97 -28.34 1.20
C LYS A 384 21.58 -29.34 2.29
N GLN A 385 22.08 -30.58 2.23
CA GLN A 385 21.82 -31.59 3.26
C GLN A 385 22.28 -31.15 4.65
N TYR A 386 23.49 -30.57 4.75
CA TYR A 386 24.03 -30.04 6.01
C TYR A 386 23.20 -28.87 6.54
N LEU A 387 22.91 -27.85 5.74
CA LEU A 387 22.09 -26.73 6.20
C LEU A 387 20.68 -27.16 6.59
N TYR A 388 20.09 -28.11 5.85
CA TYR A 388 18.78 -28.66 6.19
C TYR A 388 18.80 -29.42 7.53
N SER A 389 19.85 -30.20 7.82
CA SER A 389 19.99 -30.90 9.10
C SER A 389 20.15 -29.90 10.27
N LEU A 390 20.94 -28.84 10.08
CA LEU A 390 21.06 -27.76 11.07
C LEU A 390 19.71 -27.09 11.33
N LEU A 391 18.97 -26.75 10.27
CA LEU A 391 17.67 -26.07 10.37
C LEU A 391 16.59 -26.95 11.01
N LYS A 392 16.56 -28.25 10.68
CA LYS A 392 15.62 -29.21 11.29
C LYS A 392 15.93 -29.53 12.74
N SER A 393 17.19 -29.43 13.18
CA SER A 393 17.57 -29.79 14.53
C SER A 393 16.90 -28.93 15.62
N GLY A 394 16.36 -27.76 15.26
CA GLY A 394 15.79 -26.80 16.22
C GLY A 394 16.80 -26.22 17.22
N ARG A 395 18.07 -26.66 17.19
CA ARG A 395 19.14 -26.26 18.11
C ARG A 395 19.63 -24.83 17.91
N TYR A 396 19.18 -24.15 16.86
CA TYR A 396 19.61 -22.81 16.51
C TYR A 396 18.42 -21.87 16.47
N SER A 397 18.22 -21.13 17.55
CA SER A 397 17.28 -20.01 17.61
C SER A 397 17.73 -18.77 16.83
N ALA A 398 18.99 -18.73 16.42
CA ALA A 398 19.58 -17.63 15.67
C ALA A 398 19.87 -18.01 14.21
N SER A 399 19.29 -17.24 13.28
CA SER A 399 19.52 -17.30 11.83
C SER A 399 20.99 -17.15 11.39
N ALA A 400 21.86 -16.68 12.28
CA ALA A 400 23.25 -16.34 11.97
C ALA A 400 24.11 -17.56 11.62
N LYS A 401 24.01 -18.68 12.35
CA LYS A 401 24.90 -19.84 12.11
C LYS A 401 24.70 -20.48 10.73
N PRO A 402 23.47 -20.76 10.26
CA PRO A 402 23.29 -21.28 8.90
C PRO A 402 23.73 -20.30 7.82
N MET A 403 23.55 -18.99 8.02
CA MET A 403 24.02 -17.95 7.08
C MET A 403 25.55 -17.90 7.01
N ASN A 404 26.24 -17.88 8.15
CA ASN A 404 27.70 -17.90 8.19
C ASN A 404 28.25 -19.21 7.60
N SER A 405 27.54 -20.33 7.82
CA SER A 405 27.85 -21.61 7.20
C SER A 405 27.74 -21.55 5.68
N LEU A 406 26.64 -21.00 5.15
CA LEU A 406 26.45 -20.82 3.72
C LEU A 406 27.55 -19.95 3.09
N VAL A 407 27.92 -18.84 3.72
CA VAL A 407 28.99 -17.95 3.23
C VAL A 407 30.34 -18.66 3.21
N THR A 408 30.70 -19.35 4.29
CA THR A 408 31.97 -20.10 4.42
C THR A 408 32.04 -21.22 3.38
N LEU A 409 30.98 -22.02 3.27
CA LEU A 409 30.93 -23.16 2.35
C LEU A 409 30.89 -22.71 0.89
N ARG A 410 30.28 -21.55 0.60
CA ARG A 410 30.35 -20.93 -0.73
C ARG A 410 31.78 -20.52 -1.09
N GLN A 411 32.53 -19.93 -0.17
CA GLN A 411 33.94 -19.61 -0.40
C GLN A 411 34.78 -20.87 -0.60
N PHE A 412 34.57 -21.90 0.21
CA PHE A 412 35.26 -23.17 0.04
C PHE A 412 34.91 -23.84 -1.30
N SER A 413 33.65 -23.73 -1.74
CA SER A 413 33.21 -24.23 -3.06
C SER A 413 33.97 -23.60 -4.23
N GLN A 414 34.37 -22.32 -4.11
CA GLN A 414 35.19 -21.66 -5.14
C GLN A 414 36.57 -22.30 -5.25
N ILE A 415 37.16 -22.71 -4.14
CA ILE A 415 38.44 -23.43 -4.10
C ILE A 415 38.28 -24.81 -4.74
N LEU A 416 37.23 -25.54 -4.39
CA LEU A 416 36.94 -26.84 -5.02
C LEU A 416 36.81 -26.72 -6.54
N LYS A 417 36.16 -25.65 -7.02
CA LYS A 417 36.04 -25.36 -8.44
C LYS A 417 37.40 -25.04 -9.08
N GLN A 418 38.20 -24.18 -8.45
CA GLN A 418 39.52 -23.77 -8.97
C GLN A 418 40.51 -24.93 -9.04
N HIS A 419 40.46 -25.84 -8.08
CA HIS A 419 41.33 -27.03 -8.01
C HIS A 419 40.72 -28.26 -8.70
N HIS A 420 39.62 -28.10 -9.45
CA HIS A 420 38.96 -29.18 -10.19
C HIS A 420 38.65 -30.42 -9.34
N VAL A 421 38.15 -30.22 -8.11
CA VAL A 421 37.83 -31.30 -7.18
C VAL A 421 36.50 -31.95 -7.60
N HIS A 422 36.53 -33.25 -7.92
CA HIS A 422 35.38 -33.96 -8.51
C HIS A 422 34.56 -34.78 -7.51
N GLN A 423 35.12 -35.13 -6.35
CA GLN A 423 34.46 -35.97 -5.35
C GLN A 423 34.94 -35.67 -3.92
N LEU A 424 34.17 -36.16 -2.94
CA LEU A 424 34.42 -35.92 -1.52
C LEU A 424 35.81 -36.37 -1.01
N PRO A 425 36.34 -37.56 -1.38
CA PRO A 425 37.65 -38.02 -0.89
C PRO A 425 38.85 -37.18 -1.36
N ASP A 426 38.66 -36.38 -2.41
CA ASP A 426 39.70 -35.51 -2.95
C ASP A 426 39.90 -34.24 -2.11
N ILE A 427 39.07 -34.01 -1.09
CA ILE A 427 39.25 -32.91 -0.15
C ILE A 427 40.47 -33.19 0.73
N LYS A 428 41.56 -32.52 0.39
CA LYS A 428 42.84 -32.63 1.09
C LYS A 428 43.17 -31.38 1.88
N ARG A 429 44.14 -31.52 2.79
CA ARG A 429 44.65 -30.43 3.63
C ARG A 429 45.12 -29.21 2.84
N GLU A 430 45.68 -29.41 1.65
CA GLU A 430 46.13 -28.31 0.76
C GLU A 430 45.02 -27.31 0.46
N LEU A 431 43.77 -27.77 0.28
CA LEU A 431 42.62 -26.91 0.04
C LEU A 431 42.26 -26.05 1.26
N ILE A 432 42.54 -26.54 2.46
CA ILE A 432 42.35 -25.79 3.72
C ILE A 432 43.40 -24.68 3.85
N LEU A 433 44.63 -24.94 3.40
CA LEU A 433 45.69 -23.93 3.37
C LEU A 433 45.33 -22.82 2.36
N THR A 434 44.89 -23.19 1.16
CA THR A 434 44.37 -22.22 0.17
C THR A 434 43.19 -21.42 0.74
N PHE A 435 42.31 -22.07 1.51
CA PHE A 435 41.21 -21.38 2.18
C PHE A 435 41.71 -20.34 3.20
N LEU A 436 42.76 -20.66 3.97
CA LEU A 436 43.37 -19.71 4.90
C LEU A 436 44.02 -18.54 4.18
N ASP A 437 44.77 -18.80 3.10
CA ASP A 437 45.42 -17.76 2.30
C ASP A 437 44.40 -16.76 1.72
N LEU A 438 43.27 -17.26 1.21
CA LEU A 438 42.17 -16.42 0.73
C LEU A 438 41.49 -15.60 1.83
N ASN A 439 41.64 -16.00 3.09
CA ASN A 439 40.99 -15.37 4.24
C ASN A 439 41.98 -14.64 5.16
N GLN A 440 43.25 -14.49 4.75
CA GLN A 440 44.31 -13.90 5.58
C GLN A 440 44.03 -12.44 5.99
N SER A 441 43.26 -11.71 5.20
CA SER A 441 42.85 -10.33 5.49
C SER A 441 41.70 -10.22 6.50
N ASN A 442 41.03 -11.33 6.81
CA ASN A 442 39.96 -11.34 7.81
C ASN A 442 40.56 -11.26 9.22
N CYS A 443 39.81 -10.66 10.15
CA CYS A 443 40.21 -10.70 11.55
C CYS A 443 40.20 -12.13 12.12
N ASN A 444 41.06 -12.40 13.12
CA ASN A 444 41.22 -13.72 13.75
C ASN A 444 39.90 -14.36 14.19
N ARG A 445 38.95 -13.57 14.71
CA ARG A 445 37.64 -14.07 15.12
C ARG A 445 36.88 -14.68 13.95
N THR A 446 36.90 -14.03 12.79
CA THR A 446 36.20 -14.47 11.59
C THR A 446 36.86 -15.72 11.00
N ILE A 447 38.19 -15.76 10.94
CA ILE A 447 38.93 -16.95 10.48
C ILE A 447 38.60 -18.15 11.37
N ARG A 448 38.67 -17.96 12.69
CA ARG A 448 38.32 -18.99 13.68
C ARG A 448 36.91 -19.54 13.47
N GLU A 449 35.91 -18.68 13.30
CA GLU A 449 34.52 -19.09 13.06
C GLU A 449 34.39 -19.92 11.76
N LYS A 450 35.02 -19.45 10.68
CA LYS A 450 35.03 -20.16 9.39
C LYS A 450 35.66 -21.56 9.51
N LEU A 451 36.77 -21.68 10.21
CA LEU A 451 37.44 -22.97 10.43
C LEU A 451 36.58 -23.93 11.26
N TYR A 452 35.89 -23.45 12.30
CA TYR A 452 34.95 -24.28 13.06
C TYR A 452 33.76 -24.72 12.21
N ILE A 453 33.25 -23.87 11.33
CA ILE A 453 32.19 -24.23 10.37
C ILE A 453 32.68 -25.32 9.42
N LEU A 454 33.89 -25.18 8.86
CA LEU A 454 34.47 -26.21 7.99
C LEU A 454 34.66 -27.53 8.75
N LYS A 455 35.14 -27.46 10.00
CA LYS A 455 35.31 -28.63 10.85
C LYS A 455 33.97 -29.34 11.11
N ASP A 456 32.94 -28.61 11.56
CA ASP A 456 31.58 -29.10 11.81
C ASP A 456 30.97 -29.73 10.55
N PHE A 457 31.19 -29.11 9.39
CA PHE A 457 30.74 -29.63 8.10
C PHE A 457 31.49 -30.90 7.67
N PHE A 458 32.81 -30.97 7.85
CA PHE A 458 33.60 -32.15 7.51
C PHE A 458 33.27 -33.32 8.44
N ASP A 459 33.04 -33.06 9.73
CA ASP A 459 32.55 -34.05 10.69
C ASP A 459 31.18 -34.60 10.25
N PHE A 460 30.26 -33.73 9.82
CA PHE A 460 28.97 -34.14 9.26
C PHE A 460 29.10 -35.04 8.02
N LEU A 461 30.15 -34.85 7.22
CA LEU A 461 30.43 -35.67 6.03
C LEU A 461 31.24 -36.94 6.34
N GLY A 462 31.59 -37.19 7.61
CA GLY A 462 32.39 -38.35 8.02
C GLY A 462 33.87 -38.25 7.62
N LEU A 463 34.38 -37.04 7.38
CA LEU A 463 35.80 -36.82 7.11
C LEU A 463 36.57 -36.63 8.42
N GLU A 464 37.86 -36.98 8.41
CA GLU A 464 38.80 -36.77 9.52
C GLU A 464 39.13 -35.28 9.70
N SER A 465 38.19 -34.51 10.22
CA SER A 465 38.22 -33.04 10.28
C SER A 465 39.43 -32.49 11.04
N GLN A 466 39.95 -33.23 12.04
CA GLN A 466 41.13 -32.85 12.81
C GLN A 466 42.42 -32.90 11.98
N SER A 467 42.45 -33.78 10.96
CA SER A 467 43.59 -33.89 10.04
C SER A 467 43.59 -32.76 9.00
N LEU A 468 42.38 -32.36 8.57
CA LEU A 468 42.13 -31.29 7.61
C LEU A 468 42.34 -29.91 8.25
N VAL A 469 41.64 -29.62 9.35
CA VAL A 469 41.69 -28.38 10.14
C VAL A 469 42.38 -28.67 11.47
N ARG A 470 43.69 -28.37 11.55
CA ARG A 470 44.49 -28.64 12.75
C ARG A 470 44.27 -27.53 13.77
N HIS A 471 44.48 -27.86 15.05
CA HIS A 471 44.32 -26.88 16.13
C HIS A 471 45.20 -25.62 15.94
N ARG A 472 46.43 -25.80 15.46
CA ARG A 472 47.37 -24.70 15.16
C ARG A 472 46.92 -23.76 14.04
N ASP A 473 46.01 -24.22 13.17
CA ASP A 473 45.45 -23.40 12.09
C ASP A 473 44.43 -22.38 12.66
N ILE A 474 43.92 -22.62 13.88
CA ILE A 474 42.94 -21.77 14.55
C ILE A 474 43.65 -20.60 15.23
N PRO A 475 43.43 -19.35 14.78
CA PRO A 475 44.12 -18.21 15.35
C PRO A 475 43.71 -17.97 16.81
N LYS A 476 44.68 -17.48 17.60
CA LYS A 476 44.43 -17.00 18.96
C LYS A 476 43.56 -15.75 18.89
N GLN A 477 42.58 -15.65 19.79
CA GLN A 477 41.76 -14.45 19.91
C GLN A 477 42.57 -13.37 20.64
N THR A 478 42.77 -12.24 19.98
CA THR A 478 43.12 -11.00 20.66
C THR A 478 41.84 -10.44 21.26
N ILE A 479 41.79 -10.34 22.59
CA ILE A 479 40.67 -9.68 23.29
C ILE A 479 40.87 -8.17 23.05
N GLN A 480 40.01 -7.55 22.25
CA GLN A 480 39.97 -6.10 22.15
C GLN A 480 39.37 -5.53 23.43
N ASP A 481 39.94 -4.41 23.89
CA ASP A 481 39.38 -3.67 25.03
C ASP A 481 37.90 -3.35 24.74
N VAL A 482 37.07 -3.56 25.76
CA VAL A 482 35.64 -3.30 25.66
C VAL A 482 35.44 -1.81 25.47
N ASP A 483 34.67 -1.41 24.46
CA ASP A 483 34.32 -0.01 24.26
C ASP A 483 33.09 0.36 25.11
N TRP A 484 33.14 1.51 25.79
CA TRP A 484 32.05 2.09 26.56
C TRP A 484 32.05 3.62 26.46
N LEU A 485 30.87 4.22 26.56
CA LEU A 485 30.75 5.69 26.67
C LEU A 485 31.13 6.10 28.09
N ASP A 486 32.01 7.07 28.26
CA ASP A 486 32.33 7.64 29.57
C ASP A 486 31.19 8.50 30.13
N GLU A 487 31.32 8.97 31.37
CA GLU A 487 30.26 9.76 32.02
C GLU A 487 30.02 11.09 31.30
N ILE A 488 31.08 11.76 30.83
CA ILE A 488 30.98 13.04 30.11
C ILE A 488 30.15 12.85 28.84
N THR A 489 30.45 11.82 28.04
CA THR A 489 29.69 11.50 26.84
C THR A 489 28.22 11.18 27.17
N ARG A 490 27.96 10.34 28.18
CA ARG A 490 26.59 9.96 28.55
C ARG A 490 25.76 11.17 28.97
N GLN A 491 26.34 12.08 29.76
CA GLN A 491 25.68 13.31 30.17
C GLN A 491 25.48 14.25 28.98
N GLY A 492 26.48 14.40 28.11
CA GLY A 492 26.37 15.18 26.88
C GLY A 492 25.22 14.69 25.99
N ILE A 493 25.05 13.37 25.84
CA ILE A 493 23.90 12.80 25.10
C ILE A 493 22.59 13.15 25.81
N LYS A 494 22.49 12.89 27.12
CA LYS A 494 21.26 13.11 27.91
C LYS A 494 20.79 14.57 27.87
N GLN A 495 21.72 15.52 27.94
CA GLN A 495 21.45 16.95 27.93
C GLN A 495 20.81 17.44 26.63
N HIS A 496 20.99 16.73 25.52
CA HIS A 496 20.51 17.13 24.19
C HIS A 496 19.43 16.18 23.62
N LEU A 497 18.88 15.26 24.43
CA LEU A 497 17.85 14.33 23.96
C LEU A 497 16.54 15.03 23.53
N ASP A 498 16.31 16.27 23.97
CA ASP A 498 15.20 17.13 23.55
C ASP A 498 15.30 17.54 22.06
N LYS A 499 16.50 17.50 21.47
CA LYS A 499 16.75 17.85 20.05
C LYS A 499 16.48 16.71 19.06
N ILE A 500 16.02 15.55 19.55
CA ILE A 500 15.60 14.42 18.71
C ILE A 500 14.15 14.02 19.01
N PRO A 501 13.47 13.26 18.13
CA PRO A 501 12.08 12.87 18.36
C PRO A 501 11.92 12.13 19.69
N ALA A 502 10.98 12.61 20.53
CA ALA A 502 10.77 12.07 21.88
C ALA A 502 10.64 10.52 21.95
N PRO A 503 9.94 9.82 21.03
CA PRO A 503 9.89 8.35 21.05
C PRO A 503 11.25 7.68 20.90
N VAL A 504 12.18 8.32 20.19
CA VAL A 504 13.55 7.84 19.97
C VAL A 504 14.43 8.13 21.18
N ALA A 505 14.30 9.32 21.78
CA ALA A 505 14.95 9.63 23.06
C ALA A 505 14.56 8.65 24.16
N ARG A 506 13.26 8.33 24.27
CA ARG A 506 12.78 7.31 25.22
C ARG A 506 13.34 5.92 24.95
N HIS A 507 13.54 5.54 23.68
CA HIS A 507 14.22 4.29 23.34
C HIS A 507 15.64 4.26 23.89
N TYR A 508 16.43 5.32 23.69
CA TYR A 508 17.77 5.42 24.26
C TYR A 508 17.73 5.29 25.80
N LEU A 509 16.87 6.03 26.49
CA LEU A 509 16.77 6.01 27.96
C LEU A 509 16.40 4.63 28.51
N VAL A 510 15.45 3.93 27.89
CA VAL A 510 15.07 2.58 28.31
C VAL A 510 16.18 1.56 28.02
N GLN A 511 16.86 1.68 26.88
CA GLN A 511 17.99 0.79 26.56
C GLN A 511 19.18 1.00 27.51
N GLU A 512 19.50 2.26 27.80
CA GLU A 512 20.55 2.62 28.76
C GLU A 512 20.20 2.12 30.15
N TYR A 513 18.97 2.37 30.63
CA TYR A 513 18.52 1.91 31.93
C TYR A 513 18.61 0.39 32.03
N THR A 514 17.96 -0.35 31.12
CA THR A 514 17.85 -1.81 31.21
C THR A 514 19.15 -2.56 30.90
N ALA A 515 20.17 -1.85 30.38
CA ALA A 515 21.36 -2.44 29.77
C ALA A 515 21.01 -3.53 28.72
N ALA A 516 19.81 -3.51 28.14
CA ALA A 516 19.33 -4.59 27.26
C ALA A 516 20.15 -4.69 25.97
N ARG A 517 20.25 -5.90 25.40
CA ARG A 517 20.89 -6.08 24.09
C ARG A 517 20.00 -5.43 23.02
N PRO A 518 20.58 -4.94 21.90
CA PRO A 518 19.80 -4.30 20.84
C PRO A 518 18.61 -5.14 20.33
N ALA A 519 18.77 -6.46 20.22
CA ALA A 519 17.67 -7.34 19.81
C ALA A 519 16.52 -7.37 20.84
N ASP A 520 16.86 -7.46 22.12
CA ASP A 520 15.91 -7.59 23.22
C ASP A 520 15.08 -6.30 23.40
N ILE A 521 15.73 -5.13 23.34
CA ILE A 521 15.04 -3.84 23.46
C ILE A 521 14.16 -3.52 22.24
N CYS A 522 14.62 -3.84 21.02
CA CYS A 522 13.84 -3.60 19.81
C CYS A 522 12.57 -4.46 19.76
N GLN A 523 12.57 -5.60 20.45
CA GLN A 523 11.43 -6.52 20.56
C GLN A 523 10.78 -6.49 21.94
N MET A 524 11.05 -5.48 22.76
CA MET A 524 10.43 -5.32 24.07
C MET A 524 8.92 -5.18 23.91
N ALA A 525 8.16 -6.00 24.65
CA ALA A 525 6.71 -6.02 24.61
C ALA A 525 6.11 -4.69 25.09
N PHE A 526 4.94 -4.33 24.56
CA PHE A 526 4.22 -3.11 24.95
C PHE A 526 3.94 -3.09 26.46
N ASP A 527 3.54 -4.22 27.03
CA ASP A 527 3.15 -4.45 28.42
C ASP A 527 4.34 -4.88 29.31
N CYS A 528 5.52 -4.29 29.09
CA CYS A 528 6.73 -4.65 29.83
C CYS A 528 6.76 -4.19 31.30
N LEU A 529 5.83 -3.34 31.75
CA LEU A 529 5.73 -2.91 33.14
C LEU A 529 4.84 -3.84 33.93
N VAL A 530 5.38 -4.40 35.02
CA VAL A 530 4.65 -5.30 35.93
C VAL A 530 4.74 -4.76 37.35
N GLU A 531 3.63 -4.75 38.07
CA GLU A 531 3.56 -4.42 39.49
C GLU A 531 3.40 -5.71 40.31
N GLU A 532 4.32 -5.92 41.25
CA GLU A 532 4.28 -7.04 42.20
C GLU A 532 4.60 -6.50 43.60
N ASN A 533 3.76 -6.79 44.59
CA ASN A 533 3.96 -6.38 45.98
C ASN A 533 4.22 -4.87 46.18
N GLY A 534 3.55 -4.01 45.39
CA GLY A 534 3.72 -2.56 45.44
C GLY A 534 5.05 -2.05 44.85
N GLN A 535 5.84 -2.92 44.21
CA GLN A 535 7.05 -2.56 43.49
C GLN A 535 6.85 -2.76 41.99
N TRP A 536 7.42 -1.86 41.19
CA TRP A 536 7.34 -1.91 39.74
C TRP A 536 8.60 -2.53 39.15
N TYR A 537 8.43 -3.34 38.11
CA TYR A 537 9.50 -3.99 37.39
C TYR A 537 9.35 -3.80 35.88
N ILE A 538 10.47 -3.74 35.17
CA ILE A 538 10.54 -3.85 33.71
C ILE A 538 10.86 -5.31 33.40
N LYS A 539 9.95 -6.00 32.73
CA LYS A 539 10.07 -7.39 32.30
C LYS A 539 10.31 -7.46 30.78
N PHE A 540 11.33 -8.19 30.36
CA PHE A 540 11.63 -8.37 28.94
C PHE A 540 12.28 -9.72 28.66
N TYR A 541 12.12 -10.19 27.42
CA TYR A 541 12.65 -11.49 26.99
C TYR A 541 14.05 -11.32 26.38
N GLN A 542 15.00 -12.12 26.88
CA GLN A 542 16.37 -12.15 26.36
C GLN A 542 16.51 -13.24 25.30
N HIS A 543 16.51 -12.86 24.01
CA HIS A 543 16.44 -13.80 22.89
C HIS A 543 17.70 -14.66 22.78
N LYS A 544 18.87 -14.11 23.12
CA LYS A 544 20.13 -14.86 23.02
C LYS A 544 20.21 -16.06 23.99
N VAL A 545 19.56 -15.95 25.14
CA VAL A 545 19.61 -16.96 26.22
C VAL A 545 18.22 -17.54 26.54
N GLU A 546 17.23 -17.18 25.73
CA GLU A 546 15.86 -17.69 25.71
C GLU A 546 15.11 -17.66 27.05
N ARG A 547 15.28 -16.60 27.84
CA ARG A 547 14.63 -16.48 29.15
C ARG A 547 14.10 -15.09 29.44
N TRP A 548 13.15 -15.01 30.37
CA TRP A 548 12.65 -13.75 30.90
C TRP A 548 13.64 -13.14 31.90
N HIS A 549 13.90 -11.85 31.74
CA HIS A 549 14.62 -11.03 32.70
C HIS A 549 13.70 -9.97 33.28
N ARG A 550 14.00 -9.53 34.51
CA ARG A 550 13.31 -8.43 35.17
C ARG A 550 14.27 -7.52 35.90
N LEU A 551 14.00 -6.23 35.86
CA LEU A 551 14.74 -5.21 36.61
C LEU A 551 13.75 -4.34 37.39
N PRO A 552 14.08 -3.90 38.62
CA PRO A 552 13.28 -2.89 39.29
C PRO A 552 13.10 -1.65 38.42
N ALA A 553 11.92 -1.04 38.43
CA ALA A 553 11.60 0.15 37.68
C ALA A 553 11.53 1.34 38.64
N SER A 554 12.47 2.28 38.53
CA SER A 554 12.37 3.56 39.23
C SER A 554 11.14 4.35 38.74
N ARG A 555 10.66 5.28 39.56
CA ARG A 555 9.55 6.19 39.18
C ARG A 555 9.83 6.93 37.88
N GLU A 556 11.09 7.31 37.65
CA GLU A 556 11.53 8.04 36.46
C GLU A 556 11.43 7.18 35.20
N ILE A 557 12.01 5.97 35.21
CA ILE A 557 11.96 5.11 34.03
C ILE A 557 10.55 4.58 33.74
N ARG A 558 9.76 4.35 34.80
CA ARG A 558 8.34 4.01 34.67
C ARG A 558 7.59 5.07 33.88
N ARG A 559 7.73 6.35 34.26
CA ARG A 559 7.11 7.47 33.55
C ARG A 559 7.54 7.55 32.09
N VAL A 560 8.83 7.31 31.81
CA VAL A 560 9.35 7.24 30.44
C VAL A 560 8.65 6.15 29.63
N ILE A 561 8.50 4.95 30.20
CA ILE A 561 7.82 3.82 29.54
C ILE A 561 6.32 4.10 29.35
N GLU A 562 5.63 4.63 30.37
CA GLU A 562 4.21 4.98 30.28
C GLU A 562 3.94 6.04 29.19
N GLN A 563 4.78 7.08 29.11
CA GLN A 563 4.71 8.07 28.02
C GLN A 563 4.93 7.44 26.65
N GLN A 564 5.84 6.46 26.56
CA GLN A 564 6.08 5.74 25.31
C GLN A 564 4.88 4.85 24.94
N GLN A 565 4.28 4.14 25.89
CA GLN A 565 3.07 3.35 25.70
C GLN A 565 1.91 4.23 25.21
N GLN A 566 1.68 5.39 25.85
CA GLN A 566 0.66 6.36 25.43
C GLN A 566 0.89 6.83 24.00
N TRP A 567 2.13 7.16 23.65
CA TRP A 567 2.47 7.59 22.29
C TRP A 567 2.24 6.47 21.26
N ILE A 568 2.62 5.23 21.58
CA ILE A 568 2.37 4.06 20.71
C ILE A 568 0.87 3.88 20.48
N ARG A 569 0.05 3.89 21.55
CA ARG A 569 -1.40 3.73 21.43
C ARG A 569 -2.04 4.81 20.57
N LYS A 570 -1.64 6.07 20.78
CA LYS A 570 -2.13 7.21 19.99
C LYS A 570 -1.73 7.12 18.50
N THR A 571 -0.57 6.54 18.21
CA THR A 571 0.05 6.62 16.88
C THR A 571 -0.16 5.37 16.03
N LEU A 572 -0.15 4.19 16.64
CA LEU A 572 -0.20 2.88 15.97
C LEU A 572 -1.41 2.03 16.37
N GLY A 573 -2.19 2.46 17.36
CA GLY A 573 -3.40 1.76 17.81
C GLY A 573 -3.16 0.66 18.84
N SER A 574 -4.24 -0.08 19.15
CA SER A 574 -4.26 -1.20 20.12
C SER A 574 -3.50 -2.44 19.64
N ASP A 575 -3.40 -2.64 18.33
CA ASP A 575 -2.98 -3.92 17.76
C ASP A 575 -1.45 -4.03 17.68
N TYR A 576 -0.73 -2.93 17.92
CA TYR A 576 0.73 -2.93 17.95
C TYR A 576 1.27 -3.48 19.29
N SER A 577 2.07 -4.55 19.22
CA SER A 577 2.46 -5.34 20.40
C SER A 577 3.80 -4.96 21.04
N TYR A 578 4.54 -3.99 20.48
CA TYR A 578 5.89 -3.65 20.96
C TYR A 578 5.94 -2.25 21.58
N LEU A 579 6.89 -2.03 22.49
CA LEU A 579 7.10 -0.72 23.14
C LEU A 579 7.68 0.33 22.19
N PHE A 580 8.51 -0.10 21.23
CA PHE A 580 9.15 0.78 20.25
C PHE A 580 8.77 0.40 18.83
N CYS A 581 8.87 1.36 17.92
CA CYS A 581 8.58 1.18 16.50
C CYS A 581 9.69 1.73 15.61
N HIS A 582 9.73 1.29 14.36
CA HIS A 582 10.72 1.75 13.38
C HIS A 582 10.32 3.08 12.72
N PHE A 583 11.30 3.78 12.15
CA PHE A 583 11.12 5.01 11.40
C PHE A 583 11.87 4.94 10.05
N ARG A 584 11.19 5.20 8.93
CA ARG A 584 11.71 5.00 7.56
C ARG A 584 12.42 6.23 6.96
N SER A 585 12.56 7.34 7.68
CA SER A 585 13.15 8.58 7.11
C SER A 585 13.88 9.40 8.18
N ILE A 586 15.20 9.26 8.24
CA ILE A 586 16.09 10.12 9.01
C ILE A 586 17.00 10.82 8.03
N LYS A 587 16.83 12.14 7.89
CA LYS A 587 17.68 13.01 7.10
C LYS A 587 18.44 13.93 8.05
N GLN A 588 19.75 14.07 7.84
CA GLN A 588 20.60 14.95 8.63
C GLN A 588 20.09 16.40 8.60
N SER A 589 19.65 16.88 7.42
CA SER A 589 19.07 18.21 7.26
C SER A 589 17.75 18.46 8.01
N SER A 590 17.16 17.43 8.63
CA SER A 590 15.95 17.60 9.45
C SER A 590 16.25 17.88 10.91
N TYR A 591 17.51 17.85 11.34
CA TYR A 591 17.89 18.21 12.69
C TYR A 591 17.61 19.71 12.96
N PRO A 592 17.07 20.10 14.13
CA PRO A 592 16.58 19.25 15.23
C PRO A 592 15.08 18.92 15.16
N SER A 593 14.34 19.41 14.16
CA SER A 593 12.87 19.39 14.14
C SER A 593 12.22 18.08 13.70
N PHE A 594 12.86 17.33 12.80
CA PHE A 594 12.40 16.03 12.29
C PHE A 594 10.93 15.95 11.85
N SER A 595 10.36 17.04 11.31
CA SER A 595 8.94 17.15 10.94
C SER A 595 8.45 16.09 9.94
N SER A 596 9.35 15.51 9.15
CA SER A 596 9.06 14.49 8.14
C SER A 596 9.23 13.05 8.62
N ILE A 597 9.67 12.81 9.86
CA ILE A 597 9.87 11.46 10.38
C ILE A 597 8.52 10.77 10.55
N LYS A 598 8.38 9.54 10.04
CA LYS A 598 7.13 8.77 10.12
C LYS A 598 7.34 7.44 10.82
N PRO A 599 6.52 7.13 11.82
CA PRO A 599 6.55 5.85 12.50
C PRO A 599 6.02 4.75 11.57
N LEU A 600 6.38 3.51 11.88
CA LEU A 600 5.94 2.33 11.16
C LEU A 600 5.44 1.31 12.17
N PRO A 601 4.36 0.56 11.87
CA PRO A 601 3.85 -0.48 12.75
C PRO A 601 4.72 -1.75 12.67
N LYS A 602 6.01 -1.61 12.96
CA LYS A 602 6.97 -2.71 13.09
C LYS A 602 8.08 -2.33 14.09
N PRO A 603 8.69 -3.30 14.78
CA PRO A 603 9.77 -3.02 15.73
C PRO A 603 10.98 -2.37 15.04
N PRO A 604 11.81 -1.60 15.78
CA PRO A 604 13.06 -1.05 15.26
C PRO A 604 13.98 -2.15 14.70
N GLN A 605 14.81 -1.80 13.73
CA GLN A 605 15.82 -2.72 13.21
C GLN A 605 16.93 -2.94 14.25
N VAL A 606 17.46 -4.15 14.33
CA VAL A 606 18.51 -4.53 15.30
C VAL A 606 19.90 -4.07 14.85
N THR A 607 20.11 -3.97 13.53
CA THR A 607 21.34 -3.52 12.88
C THR A 607 21.59 -2.04 13.17
N ALA A 608 22.80 -1.69 13.62
CA ALA A 608 23.15 -0.34 14.05
C ALA A 608 22.88 0.73 12.98
N ASP A 609 23.20 0.44 11.72
CA ASP A 609 23.06 1.40 10.62
C ASP A 609 21.63 1.63 10.16
N GLU A 610 20.72 0.69 10.47
CA GLU A 610 19.29 0.81 10.14
C GLU A 610 18.45 1.17 11.37
N ASN A 611 18.99 1.01 12.58
CA ASN A 611 18.29 1.33 13.81
C ASN A 611 18.09 2.85 13.96
N SER A 612 16.83 3.26 14.03
CA SER A 612 16.46 4.68 14.09
C SER A 612 17.05 5.42 15.29
N MET A 613 17.15 4.76 16.45
CA MET A 613 17.75 5.33 17.65
C MET A 613 19.26 5.52 17.48
N VAL A 614 19.96 4.49 17.01
CA VAL A 614 21.41 4.57 16.78
C VAL A 614 21.75 5.69 15.80
N ARG A 615 21.04 5.77 14.68
CA ARG A 615 21.26 6.83 13.67
C ARG A 615 21.04 8.23 14.22
N LEU A 616 19.97 8.43 15.01
CA LEU A 616 19.66 9.74 15.58
C LEU A 616 20.61 10.14 16.71
N ILE A 617 21.07 9.19 17.52
CA ILE A 617 22.09 9.46 18.55
C ILE A 617 23.45 9.75 17.92
N ARG A 618 23.85 9.05 16.85
CA ARG A 618 25.06 9.41 16.07
C ARG A 618 24.97 10.82 15.51
N LEU A 619 23.83 11.16 14.93
CA LEU A 619 23.58 12.50 14.42
C LEU A 619 23.64 13.55 15.54
N LEU A 620 23.05 13.26 16.71
CA LEU A 620 23.12 14.13 17.88
C LEU A 620 24.56 14.37 18.34
N ILE A 621 25.35 13.30 18.47
CA ILE A 621 26.78 13.35 18.82
C ILE A 621 27.56 14.22 17.83
N GLU A 622 27.24 14.13 16.54
CA GLU A 622 27.89 14.92 15.50
C GLU A 622 27.49 16.40 15.54
N GLN A 623 26.19 16.71 15.65
CA GLN A 623 25.68 18.08 15.60
C GLN A 623 26.01 18.89 16.86
N GLU A 624 26.06 18.22 18.01
CA GLU A 624 26.35 18.85 19.31
C GLU A 624 27.83 18.71 19.71
N ASP A 625 28.67 18.19 18.81
CA ASP A 625 30.09 17.90 19.02
C ASP A 625 30.40 17.21 20.36
N ILE A 626 29.61 16.20 20.71
CA ILE A 626 29.78 15.44 21.95
C ILE A 626 31.06 14.62 21.86
N ARG A 627 31.96 14.82 22.83
CA ARG A 627 33.27 14.16 22.93
C ARG A 627 33.42 13.48 24.28
N ASP A 628 34.26 12.46 24.31
CA ASP A 628 34.69 11.81 25.55
C ASP A 628 35.72 12.67 26.32
N SER A 629 36.16 12.17 27.46
CA SER A 629 37.18 12.78 28.31
C SER A 629 38.52 13.04 27.61
N ASN A 630 38.79 12.38 26.48
CA ASN A 630 40.01 12.54 25.69
C ASN A 630 39.80 13.49 24.49
N GLY A 631 38.62 14.11 24.37
CA GLY A 631 38.27 14.97 23.25
C GLY A 631 37.96 14.22 21.95
N ILE A 632 37.78 12.90 22.02
CA ILE A 632 37.49 12.04 20.87
C ILE A 632 35.97 11.87 20.73
N ARG A 633 35.47 11.90 19.50
CA ARG A 633 34.06 11.65 19.22
C ARG A 633 33.76 10.15 19.34
N PRO A 634 32.80 9.73 20.18
CA PRO A 634 32.51 8.32 20.40
C PRO A 634 31.77 7.68 19.21
N TYR A 635 32.07 6.41 18.92
CA TYR A 635 31.34 5.64 17.90
C TYR A 635 30.15 4.88 18.51
N PHE A 636 28.97 5.50 18.46
CA PHE A 636 27.77 4.91 19.05
C PHE A 636 27.22 3.74 18.22
N THR A 637 26.97 2.57 18.83
CA THR A 637 26.42 1.37 18.14
C THR A 637 25.13 0.82 18.74
N GLY A 638 24.58 1.49 19.77
CA GLY A 638 23.51 0.93 20.61
C GLY A 638 24.02 -0.19 21.53
N LYS A 639 24.79 -1.16 21.03
CA LYS A 639 25.41 -2.21 21.87
C LYS A 639 26.26 -1.61 23.01
N ILE A 640 26.92 -0.49 22.74
CA ILE A 640 27.78 0.22 23.70
C ILE A 640 27.03 0.64 24.97
N THR A 641 25.71 0.90 24.91
CA THR A 641 24.94 1.32 26.11
C THR A 641 24.96 0.27 27.21
N ARG A 642 25.00 -1.02 26.85
CA ARG A 642 25.07 -2.12 27.82
C ARG A 642 26.40 -2.10 28.56
N ALA A 643 27.53 -1.97 27.85
CA ALA A 643 28.84 -1.87 28.48
C ALA A 643 28.93 -0.62 29.38
N SER A 644 28.50 0.54 28.87
CA SER A 644 28.47 1.79 29.64
C SER A 644 27.68 1.67 30.94
N ARG A 645 26.47 1.09 30.88
CA ARG A 645 25.62 0.92 32.06
C ARG A 645 26.22 -0.07 33.06
N LEU A 646 26.77 -1.19 32.58
CA LEU A 646 27.37 -2.19 33.45
C LEU A 646 28.65 -1.67 34.11
N GLN A 647 29.42 -0.84 33.42
CA GLN A 647 30.58 -0.16 34.00
C GLN A 647 30.16 0.83 35.09
N GLU A 648 29.07 1.58 34.89
CA GLU A 648 28.51 2.47 35.92
C GLU A 648 28.01 1.68 37.14
N VAL A 649 27.24 0.61 36.93
CA VAL A 649 26.74 -0.25 38.01
C VAL A 649 27.90 -0.88 38.77
N ARG A 650 28.93 -1.37 38.07
CA ARG A 650 30.13 -1.92 38.70
C ARG A 650 30.84 -0.87 39.55
N ALA A 651 31.06 0.33 39.02
CA ALA A 651 31.74 1.39 39.74
C ALA A 651 31.00 1.82 41.02
N LYS A 652 29.66 1.79 41.01
CA LYS A 652 28.82 2.20 42.14
C LYS A 652 28.50 1.10 43.14
N HIS A 653 28.33 -0.13 42.66
CA HIS A 653 27.72 -1.23 43.43
C HIS A 653 28.50 -2.54 43.40
N GLY A 654 29.66 -2.57 42.72
CA GLY A 654 30.50 -3.76 42.63
C GLY A 654 30.15 -4.71 41.48
N MET A 655 31.00 -5.72 41.31
CA MET A 655 30.98 -6.62 40.16
C MET A 655 29.78 -7.55 40.16
N GLU A 656 29.38 -8.06 41.33
CA GLU A 656 28.21 -8.93 41.49
C GLU A 656 26.93 -8.20 41.10
N ALA A 657 26.80 -6.92 41.48
CA ALA A 657 25.65 -6.10 41.11
C ALA A 657 25.55 -5.96 39.59
N ALA A 658 26.66 -5.68 38.90
CA ALA A 658 26.69 -5.60 37.44
C ALA A 658 26.35 -6.95 36.78
N GLN A 659 26.84 -8.07 37.32
CA GLN A 659 26.51 -9.40 36.83
C GLN A 659 25.01 -9.70 36.94
N LEU A 660 24.41 -9.44 38.11
CA LEU A 660 22.98 -9.64 38.36
C LEU A 660 22.12 -8.71 37.50
N TYR A 661 22.54 -7.45 37.34
CA TYR A 661 21.86 -6.49 36.48
C TYR A 661 21.78 -6.98 35.02
N ALA A 662 22.87 -7.59 34.54
CA ALA A 662 23.00 -8.11 33.20
C ALA A 662 22.34 -9.48 32.99
N ASP A 663 21.98 -10.20 34.06
CA ASP A 663 21.63 -11.63 34.07
C ASP A 663 22.71 -12.50 33.39
N HIS A 664 23.97 -12.29 33.78
CA HIS A 664 25.07 -13.13 33.30
C HIS A 664 25.29 -14.32 34.25
N LEU A 665 25.38 -15.53 33.68
CA LEU A 665 25.65 -16.75 34.44
C LEU A 665 27.06 -16.79 35.04
N SER A 666 28.03 -16.14 34.38
CA SER A 666 29.43 -16.09 34.83
C SER A 666 29.88 -14.64 35.02
N SER A 667 30.58 -14.39 36.13
CA SER A 667 31.26 -13.13 36.40
C SER A 667 32.32 -12.82 35.36
N GLU A 668 32.98 -13.84 34.80
CA GLU A 668 33.98 -13.72 33.74
C GLU A 668 33.40 -13.06 32.48
N THR A 669 32.18 -13.43 32.09
CA THR A 669 31.49 -12.82 30.94
C THR A 669 31.27 -11.33 31.16
N THR A 670 30.85 -10.94 32.35
CA THR A 670 30.63 -9.53 32.71
C THR A 670 31.97 -8.78 32.72
N PHE A 671 33.00 -9.38 33.33
CA PHE A 671 34.32 -8.77 33.49
C PHE A 671 35.03 -8.58 32.15
N GLN A 672 35.16 -9.64 31.35
CA GLN A 672 35.94 -9.61 30.11
C GLN A 672 35.26 -8.85 28.98
N HIS A 673 33.92 -8.79 28.95
CA HIS A 673 33.20 -8.31 27.76
C HIS A 673 32.36 -7.04 27.97
N TYR A 674 32.20 -6.58 29.21
CA TYR A 674 31.29 -5.48 29.49
C TYR A 674 31.82 -4.44 30.49
N ALA A 675 32.50 -4.88 31.55
CA ALA A 675 32.91 -3.98 32.63
C ALA A 675 34.33 -4.30 33.16
N PRO A 676 35.36 -4.37 32.29
CA PRO A 676 36.73 -4.62 32.75
C PRO A 676 37.23 -3.45 33.62
N PRO A 677 38.10 -3.69 34.62
CA PRO A 677 38.80 -2.63 35.34
C PRO A 677 39.64 -1.83 34.35
N THR A 678 39.66 -0.50 34.53
CA THR A 678 40.54 0.34 33.73
C THR A 678 41.99 0.06 34.11
N ARG A 679 42.94 0.33 33.23
CA ARG A 679 44.37 0.09 33.52
C ARG A 679 44.83 0.86 34.75
N GLU A 680 44.26 2.03 34.99
CA GLU A 680 44.52 2.88 36.15
C GLU A 680 43.93 2.27 37.43
N GLN A 681 42.74 1.67 37.35
CA GLN A 681 42.15 0.93 38.48
C GLN A 681 42.96 -0.31 38.82
N VAL A 682 43.45 -1.04 37.81
CA VAL A 682 44.36 -2.17 38.00
C VAL A 682 45.67 -1.68 38.62
N ALA A 683 46.28 -0.64 38.07
CA ALA A 683 47.52 -0.07 38.58
C ALA A 683 47.40 0.45 40.03
N ALA A 684 46.28 1.06 40.40
CA ALA A 684 46.07 1.55 41.76
C ALA A 684 46.02 0.41 42.81
N VAL A 685 45.68 -0.81 42.40
CA VAL A 685 45.68 -2.01 43.25
C VAL A 685 47.01 -2.75 43.16
N ASP A 686 47.58 -2.84 41.96
CA ASP A 686 48.82 -3.57 41.70
C ASP A 686 50.07 -2.83 42.19
N LEU A 687 50.09 -1.50 42.18
CA LEU A 687 51.26 -0.72 42.63
C LEU A 687 51.58 -0.97 44.13
N PRO A 688 50.60 -0.92 45.07
CA PRO A 688 50.85 -1.32 46.46
C PRO A 688 51.28 -2.78 46.60
N PHE A 689 50.78 -3.69 45.76
CA PHE A 689 51.16 -5.10 45.79
C PHE A 689 52.57 -5.32 45.26
N GLN A 690 52.97 -4.60 44.21
CA GLN A 690 54.34 -4.61 43.70
C GLN A 690 55.32 -4.05 44.73
N GLU A 691 54.97 -2.99 45.44
CA GLU A 691 55.78 -2.45 46.55
C GLU A 691 56.00 -3.46 47.68
N LEU A 692 55.02 -4.33 47.98
CA LEU A 692 55.16 -5.43 48.95
C LEU A 692 56.09 -6.55 48.50
N LEU A 693 56.26 -6.73 47.18
CA LEU A 693 57.13 -7.75 46.60
C LEU A 693 58.58 -7.28 46.42
N LEU A 694 58.85 -5.99 46.68
CA LEU A 694 60.16 -5.36 46.53
C LEU A 694 60.81 -5.15 47.90
N ASN A 695 62.11 -5.43 48.00
CA ASN A 695 62.89 -5.11 49.19
C ASN A 695 63.24 -3.60 49.26
N SER A 696 63.89 -3.17 50.35
CA SER A 696 64.32 -1.76 50.55
C SER A 696 65.30 -1.21 49.50
N GLN A 697 65.72 -2.04 48.54
CA GLN A 697 66.58 -1.69 47.41
C GLN A 697 65.83 -1.80 46.06
N ASN A 698 64.48 -1.88 46.07
CA ASN A 698 63.62 -2.08 44.91
C ASN A 698 63.96 -3.33 44.07
N ARG A 699 64.33 -4.43 44.73
CA ARG A 699 64.53 -5.73 44.07
C ARG A 699 63.47 -6.72 44.53
N PHE A 700 62.95 -7.52 43.61
CA PHE A 700 62.01 -8.60 43.93
C PHE A 700 62.61 -9.52 44.99
N LEU A 701 61.84 -9.82 46.03
CA LEU A 701 62.23 -10.80 47.04
C LEU A 701 62.52 -12.15 46.35
N PRO A 702 63.67 -12.80 46.63
CA PRO A 702 63.97 -14.10 46.02
C PRO A 702 62.91 -15.12 46.46
N LEU A 703 62.32 -15.81 45.48
CA LEU A 703 61.44 -16.95 45.72
C LEU A 703 62.28 -18.08 46.32
N HIS A 704 62.01 -18.44 47.56
CA HIS A 704 62.60 -19.61 48.24
C HIS A 704 61.93 -20.90 47.80
#